data_AF-A0A1H3YGN9-F1
#
_entry.id   AF-A0A1H3YGN9-F1
#
_cell.length_a   1.000
_cell.length_b   1.000
_cell.length_c   1.000
_cell.angle_alpha   90.00
_cell.angle_beta   90.00
_cell.angle_gamma   90.00
#
_symmetry.space_group_name_H-M   'P 1'
#
loop_
_entity.id
_entity.type
_entity.pdbx_description
1 polymer ?
#
loop_
_entity_poly.entity_id
_entity_poly.type
_entity_poly.pdbx_seq_one_letter_code
_entity_poly.pdbx_strand_id
1 'polypeptide(L)'
;MNRLVGFLTDLELKLFQFKSFGDNLTFIYTEKLDVYVRIDFLKMELVMITSPAELWKCLCSKAGLELKLGKGKPGRDADIEDALRLALNIPDNALSLEAWLRNDAALPNPTVSTETFLIEVLKSQSGFARMMQDILDLLIEANALQASNQLSVEFKFDEVNDPIKATLGEFRETVQRTQSVLEKRPKLPKSEVMWSLSGTLRKFIPNYLSSRPPENFPAVSPIKKTGHQNVDTQLRAITELVSAFRELWLKYGDTRRQVGQAGCSELLSDETRSQLIAATDFWDIGVLEGARVLSTQINSEELTPADVFNMLNTELSKIEWSHIWIENTFKELLDILNLPAWRRRHELYSVWVGTRMLAVIRSVVSDVRFHLVDNVLSFAFGGSRLATFNWNNKQYDVWAELRSALVGQSSKRKKGIQPDFRVLQVDISKSSGLQTTYVLECKHYLNASKQNFIQAAADYARSCPQAIVHLVNHGPADENTLRENLSPELQARTKFIGDATPLKELSEKVVSESIRNALFPGVSPESDLAETQPVQTLSNDLEAIGQGFVGYIQLEWDDTLDDMDLSLQMISSSGQVINTVDFRNRGAVDASPFSCFDCDVRTGPGKERIDISRWLFSRYKVIATNYSRTGMMTSESLRCQIVIGAERMQLHFPSKLSGTSIEWHIAELVVCNGIPTVKVL
;
A
#
# COMPACT_ATOMS: atom_id res chain seq x y z
N MET A 1 2.98 -24.24 31.90
CA MET A 1 2.86 -25.24 30.81
C MET A 1 2.12 -26.50 31.23
N ASN A 2 2.58 -27.28 32.22
CA ASN A 2 1.93 -28.57 32.59
C ASN A 2 0.49 -28.48 33.12
N ARG A 3 0.03 -27.32 33.63
CA ARG A 3 -1.38 -27.11 34.02
C ARG A 3 -2.31 -26.71 32.87
N LEU A 4 -1.75 -26.19 31.76
CA LEU A 4 -2.53 -25.81 30.57
C LEU A 4 -2.82 -27.03 29.69
N VAL A 5 -1.89 -27.98 29.63
CA VAL A 5 -2.03 -29.25 28.90
C VAL A 5 -3.11 -30.14 29.52
N GLY A 6 -3.23 -30.16 30.85
CA GLY A 6 -4.26 -30.95 31.55
C GLY A 6 -5.69 -30.41 31.40
N PHE A 7 -5.87 -29.12 31.11
CA PHE A 7 -7.19 -28.53 30.92
C PHE A 7 -7.74 -28.77 29.49
N LEU A 8 -6.85 -28.97 28.52
CA LEU A 8 -7.21 -29.20 27.12
C LEU A 8 -7.57 -30.65 26.83
N THR A 9 -6.94 -31.62 27.50
CA THR A 9 -7.30 -33.05 27.38
C THR A 9 -8.66 -33.37 27.99
N ASP A 10 -9.07 -32.66 29.04
CA ASP A 10 -10.41 -32.80 29.65
C ASP A 10 -11.53 -32.21 28.78
N LEU A 11 -11.22 -31.25 27.90
CA LEU A 11 -12.16 -30.67 26.95
C LEU A 11 -12.41 -31.59 25.74
N GLU A 12 -11.36 -32.29 25.26
CA GLU A 12 -11.46 -33.26 24.16
C GLU A 12 -12.31 -34.49 24.54
N LEU A 13 -12.24 -34.94 25.80
CA LEU A 13 -12.96 -36.13 26.26
C LEU A 13 -14.48 -35.93 26.41
N LYS A 14 -14.97 -34.69 26.54
CA LYS A 14 -16.41 -34.40 26.64
C LYS A 14 -17.12 -34.24 25.29
N LEU A 15 -16.37 -34.16 24.18
CA LEU A 15 -16.93 -33.93 22.84
C LEU A 15 -17.29 -35.21 22.06
N PHE A 16 -17.04 -36.40 22.62
CA PHE A 16 -17.40 -37.68 22.00
C PHE A 16 -18.31 -38.53 22.89
N GLN A 17 -19.60 -38.18 22.92
CA GLN A 17 -20.69 -39.14 23.15
C GLN A 17 -21.85 -38.83 22.22
N PHE A 18 -21.94 -39.56 21.11
CA PHE A 18 -23.16 -39.64 20.30
C PHE A 18 -23.92 -40.92 20.64
N LYS A 19 -25.16 -40.77 21.12
CA LYS A 19 -26.18 -41.83 21.14
C LYS A 19 -27.13 -41.56 19.97
N SER A 20 -27.30 -42.55 19.08
CA SER A 20 -28.27 -42.47 17.98
C SER A 20 -29.70 -42.60 18.52
N PHE A 21 -30.62 -41.75 18.04
CA PHE A 21 -32.04 -42.07 17.95
C PHE A 21 -32.72 -41.14 16.92
N GLY A 22 -33.29 -41.74 15.88
CA GLY A 22 -34.56 -41.36 15.22
C GLY A 22 -34.68 -40.02 14.48
N ASP A 23 -34.65 -40.12 13.15
CA ASP A 23 -35.46 -39.41 12.14
C ASP A 23 -36.17 -38.10 12.53
N ASN A 24 -35.51 -36.96 12.26
CA ASN A 24 -36.02 -35.75 11.59
C ASN A 24 -35.02 -34.59 11.78
N LEU A 25 -34.30 -34.23 10.71
CA LEU A 25 -33.35 -33.11 10.72
C LEU A 25 -34.00 -31.87 10.10
N THR A 26 -34.54 -31.00 10.94
CA THR A 26 -34.75 -29.58 10.62
C THR A 26 -33.42 -28.85 10.83
N PHE A 27 -32.89 -28.22 9.79
CA PHE A 27 -31.65 -27.45 9.89
C PHE A 27 -31.89 -26.16 10.68
N ILE A 28 -31.37 -26.10 11.90
CA ILE A 28 -31.16 -24.84 12.63
C ILE A 28 -29.70 -24.44 12.38
N TYR A 29 -29.52 -23.33 11.67
CA TYR A 29 -28.21 -22.69 11.45
C TYR A 29 -27.83 -21.93 12.74
N THR A 30 -26.89 -22.47 13.52
CA THR A 30 -26.22 -21.74 14.61
C THR A 30 -24.72 -22.07 14.67
N GLU A 31 -23.90 -21.02 14.53
CA GLU A 31 -22.57 -20.83 15.14
C GLU A 31 -21.56 -22.00 15.12
N LYS A 32 -21.27 -22.57 13.95
CA LYS A 32 -20.17 -23.56 13.79
C LYS A 32 -18.89 -23.03 13.13
N LEU A 33 -18.84 -21.76 12.70
CA LEU A 33 -17.67 -21.20 12.02
C LEU A 33 -16.56 -20.71 12.97
N ASP A 34 -16.89 -20.28 14.20
CA ASP A 34 -15.91 -19.68 15.11
C ASP A 34 -14.99 -20.69 15.83
N VAL A 35 -15.39 -21.95 15.92
CA VAL A 35 -14.60 -22.98 16.64
C VAL A 35 -13.52 -23.58 15.75
N TYR A 36 -13.77 -23.76 14.45
CA TYR A 36 -12.76 -24.31 13.53
C TYR A 36 -11.63 -23.32 13.23
N VAL A 37 -11.92 -22.03 13.09
CA VAL A 37 -10.89 -20.98 12.92
C VAL A 37 -10.01 -20.87 14.17
N ARG A 38 -10.56 -21.09 15.37
CA ARG A 38 -9.79 -21.06 16.62
C ARG A 38 -8.90 -22.29 16.85
N ILE A 39 -9.27 -23.47 16.36
CA ILE A 39 -8.49 -24.70 16.58
C ILE A 39 -7.24 -24.75 15.69
N ASP A 40 -7.31 -24.30 14.44
CA ASP A 40 -6.11 -24.17 13.60
C ASP A 40 -5.18 -23.05 14.07
N PHE A 41 -5.72 -21.99 14.69
CA PHE A 41 -4.92 -20.92 15.30
C PHE A 41 -4.08 -21.38 16.51
N LEU A 42 -4.48 -22.47 17.19
CA LEU A 42 -3.79 -23.00 18.37
C LEU A 42 -2.72 -24.05 18.06
N LYS A 43 -2.60 -24.50 16.80
CA LYS A 43 -1.55 -25.43 16.35
C LYS A 43 -0.42 -24.78 15.55
N MET A 44 -0.44 -23.47 15.37
CA MET A 44 0.78 -22.76 14.97
C MET A 44 1.71 -22.72 16.17
N GLU A 45 2.64 -23.67 16.24
CA GLU A 45 3.85 -23.50 17.04
C GLU A 45 4.39 -22.09 16.75
N LEU A 46 4.51 -21.26 17.80
CA LEU A 46 5.14 -19.96 17.72
C LEU A 46 6.57 -20.20 17.25
N VAL A 47 6.80 -20.03 15.95
CA VAL A 47 8.15 -20.06 15.39
C VAL A 47 8.80 -18.75 15.83
N MET A 48 9.56 -18.82 16.91
CA MET A 48 10.42 -17.74 17.35
C MET A 48 11.46 -17.48 16.26
N ILE A 49 11.37 -16.34 15.57
CA ILE A 49 12.33 -15.98 14.51
C ILE A 49 13.55 -15.34 15.17
N THR A 50 14.63 -16.11 15.29
CA THR A 50 15.83 -15.71 16.04
C THR A 50 16.95 -15.13 15.16
N SER A 51 16.88 -15.31 13.84
CA SER A 51 17.92 -14.83 12.91
C SER A 51 17.36 -14.49 11.51
N PRO A 52 18.09 -13.69 10.70
CA PRO A 52 17.72 -13.44 9.30
C PRO A 52 17.62 -14.72 8.47
N ALA A 53 18.54 -15.67 8.67
CA ALA A 53 18.55 -16.94 7.95
C ALA A 53 17.32 -17.81 8.28
N GLU A 54 16.89 -17.83 9.54
CA GLU A 54 15.67 -18.51 9.96
C GLU A 54 14.42 -17.85 9.38
N LEU A 55 14.37 -16.51 9.38
CA LEU A 55 13.30 -15.74 8.75
C LEU A 55 13.17 -16.11 7.27
N TRP A 56 14.28 -16.06 6.53
CA TRP A 56 14.31 -16.36 5.09
C TRP A 56 13.86 -17.80 4.80
N LYS A 57 14.37 -18.77 5.57
CA LYS A 57 13.99 -20.18 5.45
C LYS A 57 12.49 -20.37 5.69
N CYS A 58 11.93 -19.70 6.71
CA CYS A 58 10.50 -19.75 6.99
C CYS A 58 9.67 -19.17 5.85
N LEU A 59 10.06 -18.01 5.29
CA LEU A 59 9.40 -17.45 4.10
C LEU A 59 9.44 -18.43 2.93
N CYS A 60 10.62 -18.94 2.58
CA CYS A 60 10.77 -19.87 1.45
C CYS A 60 9.87 -21.10 1.59
N SER A 61 9.74 -21.64 2.80
CA SER A 61 8.92 -22.83 3.05
C SER A 61 7.41 -22.55 3.18
N LYS A 62 7.01 -21.38 3.69
CA LYS A 62 5.60 -21.08 4.03
C LYS A 62 4.89 -20.13 3.07
N ALA A 63 5.63 -19.27 2.36
CA ALA A 63 5.08 -18.26 1.47
C ALA A 63 4.92 -18.75 0.01
N GLY A 64 5.30 -19.99 -0.30
CA GLY A 64 5.21 -20.52 -1.66
C GLY A 64 6.12 -19.76 -2.65
N LEU A 65 7.31 -19.35 -2.21
CA LEU A 65 8.31 -18.71 -3.05
C LEU A 65 8.97 -19.76 -3.97
N GLU A 66 8.90 -19.52 -5.27
CA GLU A 66 9.50 -20.30 -6.33
C GLU A 66 10.84 -19.65 -6.74
N LEU A 67 11.82 -19.63 -5.84
CA LEU A 67 13.12 -18.99 -6.09
C LEU A 67 13.99 -19.76 -7.10
N LYS A 68 13.92 -21.09 -7.04
CA LYS A 68 14.76 -22.00 -7.86
C LYS A 68 13.95 -23.17 -8.38
N LEU A 69 14.38 -23.64 -9.54
CA LEU A 69 13.88 -24.83 -10.20
C LEU A 69 14.85 -26.00 -10.06
N GLY A 70 14.37 -27.18 -10.50
CA GLY A 70 15.24 -28.33 -10.73
C GLY A 70 16.47 -27.94 -11.57
N LYS A 71 17.64 -28.45 -11.17
CA LYS A 71 18.96 -28.11 -11.74
C LYS A 71 19.45 -26.68 -11.47
N GLY A 72 18.88 -25.99 -10.48
CA GLY A 72 19.40 -24.71 -9.98
C GLY A 72 19.09 -23.49 -10.84
N LYS A 73 18.17 -23.61 -11.81
CA LYS A 73 17.73 -22.46 -12.61
C LYS A 73 16.90 -21.49 -11.74
N PRO A 74 16.91 -20.18 -12.04
CA PRO A 74 15.99 -19.22 -11.41
C PRO A 74 14.54 -19.66 -11.59
N GLY A 75 13.73 -19.54 -10.54
CA GLY A 75 12.28 -19.70 -10.61
C GLY A 75 11.57 -18.36 -10.84
N ARG A 76 10.25 -18.31 -10.60
CA ARG A 76 9.42 -17.12 -10.87
C ARG A 76 9.68 -15.95 -9.92
N ASP A 77 10.10 -16.25 -8.69
CA ASP A 77 10.36 -15.23 -7.66
C ASP A 77 11.85 -14.99 -7.41
N ALA A 78 12.70 -15.38 -8.36
CA ALA A 78 14.14 -15.17 -8.25
C ALA A 78 14.49 -13.68 -8.12
N ASP A 79 13.69 -12.80 -8.72
CA ASP A 79 13.81 -11.36 -8.62
C ASP A 79 13.64 -10.83 -7.18
N ILE A 80 12.88 -11.52 -6.32
CA ILE A 80 12.78 -11.20 -4.89
C ILE A 80 14.12 -11.44 -4.20
N GLU A 81 14.80 -12.57 -4.48
CA GLU A 81 16.14 -12.83 -3.94
C GLU A 81 17.15 -11.82 -4.49
N ASP A 82 17.11 -11.51 -5.78
CA ASP A 82 18.01 -10.53 -6.41
C ASP A 82 17.83 -9.13 -5.82
N ALA A 83 16.59 -8.68 -5.62
CA ALA A 83 16.30 -7.39 -4.98
C ALA A 83 16.82 -7.33 -3.54
N LEU A 84 16.67 -8.41 -2.78
CA LEU A 84 17.20 -8.49 -1.41
C LEU A 84 18.73 -8.48 -1.39
N ARG A 85 19.38 -9.19 -2.31
CA ARG A 85 20.84 -9.17 -2.44
C ARG A 85 21.36 -7.78 -2.74
N LEU A 86 20.70 -7.07 -3.66
CA LEU A 86 21.05 -5.68 -3.99
C LEU A 86 20.84 -4.75 -2.78
N ALA A 87 19.69 -4.82 -2.12
CA ALA A 87 19.36 -3.96 -0.97
C ALA A 87 20.31 -4.16 0.22
N LEU A 88 20.78 -5.38 0.42
CA LEU A 88 21.70 -5.75 1.52
C LEU A 88 23.18 -5.65 1.11
N ASN A 89 23.48 -5.17 -0.11
CA ASN A 89 24.84 -5.10 -0.68
C ASN A 89 25.60 -6.44 -0.61
N ILE A 90 24.90 -7.54 -0.88
CA ILE A 90 25.48 -8.88 -0.87
C ILE A 90 26.38 -9.05 -2.10
N PRO A 91 27.64 -9.47 -1.92
CA PRO A 91 28.54 -9.70 -3.04
C PRO A 91 28.00 -10.71 -4.08
N ASP A 92 28.24 -10.44 -5.37
CA ASP A 92 27.80 -11.31 -6.47
C ASP A 92 28.36 -12.73 -6.38
N ASN A 93 29.52 -12.91 -5.75
CA ASN A 93 30.15 -14.22 -5.55
C ASN A 93 29.50 -15.06 -4.44
N ALA A 94 28.53 -14.54 -3.69
CA ALA A 94 27.83 -15.29 -2.65
C ALA A 94 26.92 -16.36 -3.28
N LEU A 95 27.09 -17.62 -2.85
CA LEU A 95 26.40 -18.80 -3.41
C LEU A 95 24.87 -18.70 -3.38
N SER A 96 24.31 -18.11 -2.33
CA SER A 96 22.86 -17.86 -2.15
C SER A 96 22.64 -16.85 -1.03
N LEU A 97 21.47 -16.21 -1.01
CA LEU A 97 21.08 -15.35 0.09
C LEU A 97 21.10 -16.08 1.44
N GLU A 98 20.54 -17.31 1.50
CA GLU A 98 20.51 -18.09 2.75
C GLU A 98 21.92 -18.40 3.29
N ALA A 99 22.84 -18.84 2.42
CA ALA A 99 24.20 -19.15 2.84
C ALA A 99 24.94 -17.90 3.34
N TRP A 100 24.72 -16.76 2.69
CA TRP A 100 25.31 -15.50 3.12
C TRP A 100 24.76 -15.05 4.48
N LEU A 101 23.43 -15.10 4.69
CA LEU A 101 22.81 -14.73 5.97
C LEU A 101 23.29 -15.62 7.13
N ARG A 102 23.51 -16.92 6.89
CA ARG A 102 24.08 -17.82 7.91
C ARG A 102 25.52 -17.46 8.25
N ASN A 103 26.33 -17.11 7.26
CA ASN A 103 27.73 -16.71 7.47
C ASN A 103 27.81 -15.37 8.20
N ASP A 104 26.97 -14.40 7.82
CA ASP A 104 26.89 -13.09 8.47
C ASP A 104 26.45 -13.22 9.94
N ALA A 105 25.42 -14.03 10.22
CA ALA A 105 24.96 -14.29 11.58
C ALA A 105 26.01 -14.99 12.48
N ALA A 106 27.02 -15.64 11.90
CA ALA A 106 28.11 -16.27 12.64
C ALA A 106 29.27 -15.31 12.97
N LEU A 107 29.26 -14.10 12.41
CA LEU A 107 30.27 -13.08 12.72
C LEU A 107 30.06 -12.54 14.14
N PRO A 108 31.14 -12.09 14.83
CA PRO A 108 31.01 -11.44 16.14
C PRO A 108 30.11 -10.19 16.10
N ASN A 109 30.08 -9.51 14.96
CA ASN A 109 29.22 -8.37 14.67
C ASN A 109 28.54 -8.61 13.31
N PRO A 110 27.37 -9.25 13.27
CA PRO A 110 26.61 -9.43 12.04
C PRO A 110 26.30 -8.09 11.39
N THR A 111 26.40 -8.02 10.06
CA THR A 111 26.10 -6.79 9.31
C THR A 111 24.61 -6.55 9.15
N VAL A 112 23.79 -7.61 9.19
CA VAL A 112 22.35 -7.53 9.00
C VAL A 112 21.61 -8.11 10.21
N SER A 113 20.79 -7.29 10.85
CA SER A 113 19.87 -7.74 11.90
C SER A 113 18.62 -8.39 11.30
N THR A 114 17.92 -9.22 12.08
CA THR A 114 16.62 -9.80 11.68
C THR A 114 15.59 -8.71 11.34
N GLU A 115 15.62 -7.60 12.07
CA GLU A 115 14.77 -6.43 11.86
C GLU A 115 15.02 -5.78 10.49
N THR A 116 16.28 -5.44 10.20
CA THR A 116 16.69 -4.86 8.92
C THR A 116 16.34 -5.81 7.78
N PHE A 117 16.60 -7.11 7.95
CA PHE A 117 16.25 -8.10 6.93
C PHE A 117 14.75 -8.15 6.66
N LEU A 118 13.91 -8.17 7.71
CA LEU A 118 12.45 -8.16 7.55
C LEU A 118 11.97 -6.88 6.85
N ILE A 119 12.54 -5.72 7.16
CA ILE A 119 12.20 -4.46 6.46
C ILE A 119 12.50 -4.57 4.95
N GLU A 120 13.65 -5.12 4.57
CA GLU A 120 13.97 -5.30 3.14
C GLU A 120 13.08 -6.35 2.48
N VAL A 121 12.67 -7.41 3.19
CA VAL A 121 11.66 -8.35 2.73
C VAL A 121 10.32 -7.66 2.48
N LEU A 122 9.84 -6.81 3.39
CA LEU A 122 8.58 -6.08 3.20
C LEU A 122 8.66 -5.17 1.96
N LYS A 123 9.78 -4.47 1.77
CA LYS A 123 10.01 -3.61 0.60
C LYS A 123 10.04 -4.41 -0.71
N SER A 124 10.62 -5.61 -0.74
CA SER A 124 10.66 -6.43 -1.95
C SER A 124 9.28 -6.89 -2.42
N GLN A 125 8.26 -6.84 -1.56
CA GLN A 125 6.87 -7.13 -1.94
C GLN A 125 6.10 -5.93 -2.50
N SER A 126 6.71 -4.75 -2.57
CA SER A 126 6.06 -3.52 -3.06
C SER A 126 5.56 -3.64 -4.51
N GLY A 127 6.22 -4.44 -5.35
CA GLY A 127 5.74 -4.74 -6.71
C GLY A 127 4.38 -5.44 -6.70
N PHE A 128 4.20 -6.44 -5.84
CA PHE A 128 2.91 -7.12 -5.68
C PHE A 128 1.83 -6.17 -5.16
N ALA A 129 2.15 -5.34 -4.15
CA ALA A 129 1.19 -4.34 -3.65
C ALA A 129 0.79 -3.31 -4.72
N ARG A 130 1.74 -2.88 -5.55
CA ARG A 130 1.46 -1.97 -6.67
C ARG A 130 0.56 -2.64 -7.72
N MET A 131 0.83 -3.90 -8.05
CA MET A 131 0.00 -4.69 -8.96
C MET A 131 -1.46 -4.74 -8.49
N MET A 132 -1.66 -5.06 -7.21
CA MET A 132 -2.99 -5.14 -6.60
C MET A 132 -3.69 -3.77 -6.59
N GLN A 133 -2.95 -2.68 -6.32
CA GLN A 133 -3.48 -1.32 -6.37
C GLN A 133 -3.90 -0.92 -7.78
N ASP A 134 -3.07 -1.17 -8.80
CA ASP A 134 -3.43 -0.86 -10.20
C ASP A 134 -4.73 -1.57 -10.62
N ILE A 135 -4.88 -2.85 -10.22
CA ILE A 135 -6.11 -3.63 -10.46
C ILE A 135 -7.29 -2.99 -9.72
N LEU A 136 -7.12 -2.61 -8.45
CA LEU A 136 -8.17 -1.95 -7.67
C LEU A 136 -8.61 -0.62 -8.30
N ASP A 137 -7.67 0.20 -8.76
CA ASP A 137 -7.95 1.51 -9.37
C ASP A 137 -8.85 1.34 -10.60
N LEU A 138 -8.52 0.40 -11.50
CA LEU A 138 -9.37 0.09 -12.65
C LEU A 138 -10.77 -0.42 -12.24
N LEU A 139 -10.85 -1.26 -11.21
CA LEU A 139 -12.14 -1.78 -10.74
C LEU A 139 -13.02 -0.68 -10.16
N ILE A 140 -12.43 0.27 -9.43
CA ILE A 140 -13.12 1.46 -8.93
C ILE A 140 -13.67 2.26 -10.11
N GLU A 141 -12.87 2.50 -11.14
CA GLU A 141 -13.31 3.19 -12.36
C GLU A 141 -14.41 2.44 -13.11
N ALA A 142 -14.28 1.13 -13.26
CA ALA A 142 -15.28 0.30 -13.92
C ALA A 142 -16.62 0.33 -13.16
N ASN A 143 -16.58 0.36 -11.83
CA ASN A 143 -17.77 0.56 -10.99
C ASN A 143 -18.33 1.99 -11.11
N ALA A 144 -17.48 3.00 -11.33
CA ALA A 144 -17.88 4.41 -11.52
C ALA A 144 -18.88 4.61 -12.64
N LEU A 145 -18.71 3.84 -13.69
CA LEU A 145 -19.49 3.94 -14.91
C LEU A 145 -20.77 3.08 -14.84
N GLN A 146 -21.09 2.53 -13.67
CA GLN A 146 -22.25 1.65 -13.43
C GLN A 146 -23.23 2.32 -12.46
N ALA A 147 -24.54 2.12 -12.70
CA ALA A 147 -25.60 2.58 -11.79
C ALA A 147 -25.83 1.64 -10.58
N SER A 148 -25.13 0.51 -10.50
CA SER A 148 -25.30 -0.49 -9.44
C SER A 148 -24.15 -0.48 -8.44
N ASN A 149 -24.45 -0.57 -7.15
CA ASN A 149 -23.47 -0.46 -6.05
C ASN A 149 -22.82 -1.80 -5.65
N GLN A 150 -22.87 -2.84 -6.50
CA GLN A 150 -22.46 -4.21 -6.12
C GLN A 150 -21.57 -4.87 -7.18
N LEU A 151 -20.44 -4.23 -7.54
CA LEU A 151 -19.42 -4.87 -8.35
C LEU A 151 -18.72 -5.99 -7.57
N SER A 152 -18.72 -7.18 -8.18
CA SER A 152 -17.87 -8.29 -7.77
C SER A 152 -16.76 -8.50 -8.79
N VAL A 153 -15.67 -9.12 -8.35
CA VAL A 153 -14.49 -9.40 -9.17
C VAL A 153 -14.22 -10.87 -9.13
N GLU A 154 -13.99 -11.44 -10.30
CA GLU A 154 -13.66 -12.86 -10.44
C GLU A 154 -12.46 -13.02 -11.38
N PHE A 155 -11.39 -13.60 -10.85
CA PHE A 155 -10.25 -14.07 -11.62
C PHE A 155 -10.34 -15.59 -11.73
N LYS A 156 -10.78 -16.07 -12.91
CA LYS A 156 -10.73 -17.50 -13.25
C LYS A 156 -9.42 -17.79 -13.95
N PHE A 157 -8.79 -18.92 -13.63
CA PHE A 157 -7.56 -19.37 -14.28
C PHE A 157 -7.74 -20.80 -14.82
N ASP A 158 -7.11 -21.10 -15.96
CA ASP A 158 -7.12 -22.44 -16.55
C ASP A 158 -6.66 -23.51 -15.54
N GLU A 159 -7.31 -24.67 -15.55
CA GLU A 159 -6.99 -25.84 -14.71
C GLU A 159 -7.21 -25.66 -13.20
N VAL A 160 -7.83 -24.55 -12.75
CA VAL A 160 -8.08 -24.30 -11.32
C VAL A 160 -9.58 -24.24 -10.98
N ASN A 161 -10.02 -25.12 -10.06
CA ASN A 161 -11.43 -25.25 -9.67
C ASN A 161 -11.94 -24.14 -8.74
N ASP A 162 -11.06 -23.31 -8.20
CA ASP A 162 -11.40 -22.33 -7.15
C ASP A 162 -11.01 -20.91 -7.58
N PRO A 163 -11.85 -20.15 -8.30
CA PRO A 163 -11.49 -18.80 -8.77
C PRO A 163 -11.29 -17.81 -7.62
N ILE A 164 -10.45 -16.80 -7.83
CA ILE A 164 -10.36 -15.70 -6.85
C ILE A 164 -11.61 -14.85 -7.01
N LYS A 165 -12.48 -14.87 -6.00
CA LYS A 165 -13.70 -14.07 -5.93
C LYS A 165 -13.65 -13.14 -4.75
N ALA A 166 -13.94 -11.87 -5.00
CA ALA A 166 -14.10 -10.87 -3.96
C ALA A 166 -15.07 -9.79 -4.43
N THR A 167 -15.84 -9.23 -3.51
CA THR A 167 -16.50 -7.94 -3.74
C THR A 167 -15.45 -6.84 -3.89
N LEU A 168 -15.81 -5.71 -4.52
CA LEU A 168 -14.90 -4.56 -4.58
C LEU A 168 -14.46 -4.08 -3.18
N GLY A 169 -15.33 -4.19 -2.18
CA GLY A 169 -15.02 -3.85 -0.78
C GLY A 169 -13.96 -4.76 -0.17
N GLU A 170 -14.12 -6.07 -0.28
CA GLU A 170 -13.16 -7.06 0.23
C GLU A 170 -11.80 -6.96 -0.49
N PHE A 171 -11.82 -6.72 -1.81
CA PHE A 171 -10.58 -6.52 -2.56
C PHE A 171 -9.87 -5.25 -2.09
N ARG A 172 -10.59 -4.13 -1.91
CA ARG A 172 -10.05 -2.89 -1.35
C ARG A 172 -9.41 -3.10 0.02
N GLU A 173 -10.11 -3.77 0.94
CA GLU A 173 -9.58 -4.08 2.27
C GLU A 173 -8.29 -4.92 2.18
N THR A 174 -8.26 -5.90 1.28
CA THR A 174 -7.07 -6.72 1.03
C THR A 174 -5.88 -5.90 0.54
N VAL A 175 -6.10 -4.96 -0.40
CA VAL A 175 -5.05 -4.04 -0.89
C VAL A 175 -4.56 -3.13 0.24
N GLN A 176 -5.46 -2.53 1.01
CA GLN A 176 -5.13 -1.65 2.13
C GLN A 176 -4.35 -2.37 3.24
N ARG A 177 -4.79 -3.57 3.61
CA ARG A 177 -4.08 -4.43 4.57
C ARG A 177 -2.68 -4.76 4.05
N THR A 178 -2.56 -5.12 2.77
CA THR A 178 -1.27 -5.42 2.16
C THR A 178 -0.32 -4.23 2.26
N GLN A 179 -0.73 -3.04 1.81
CA GLN A 179 0.07 -1.81 1.89
C GLN A 179 0.48 -1.50 3.33
N SER A 180 -0.48 -1.53 4.26
CA SER A 180 -0.23 -1.22 5.67
C SER A 180 0.84 -2.13 6.29
N VAL A 181 0.81 -3.44 6.00
CA VAL A 181 1.83 -4.38 6.49
C VAL A 181 3.20 -4.12 5.86
N LEU A 182 3.26 -3.87 4.55
CA LEU A 182 4.54 -3.62 3.87
C LEU A 182 5.20 -2.30 4.29
N GLU A 183 4.40 -1.34 4.76
CA GLU A 183 4.86 -0.06 5.30
C GLU A 183 5.23 -0.14 6.79
N LYS A 184 4.93 -1.25 7.49
CA LYS A 184 5.28 -1.39 8.90
C LYS A 184 6.78 -1.22 9.10
N ARG A 185 7.13 -0.42 10.11
CA ARG A 185 8.49 -0.27 10.61
C ARG A 185 8.46 -0.42 12.12
N PRO A 186 9.57 -0.88 12.73
CA PRO A 186 9.78 -0.77 14.16
C PRO A 186 9.60 0.69 14.55
N LYS A 187 8.69 0.95 15.49
CA LYS A 187 8.46 2.29 15.99
C LYS A 187 9.18 2.41 17.33
N LEU A 188 9.80 3.55 17.56
CA LEU A 188 10.15 3.93 18.92
C LEU A 188 8.89 3.96 19.79
N PRO A 189 9.02 3.74 21.11
CA PRO A 189 7.89 3.90 22.02
C PRO A 189 7.27 5.28 21.86
N LYS A 190 5.96 5.36 22.14
CA LYS A 190 5.28 6.66 22.19
C LYS A 190 5.96 7.58 23.18
N SER A 191 5.93 8.88 22.91
CA SER A 191 6.54 9.90 23.78
C SER A 191 6.11 9.76 25.25
N GLU A 192 4.84 9.45 25.52
CA GLU A 192 4.32 9.20 26.88
C GLU A 192 5.08 8.08 27.60
N VAL A 193 5.32 6.96 26.92
CA VAL A 193 6.06 5.81 27.46
C VAL A 193 7.53 6.17 27.68
N MET A 194 8.13 6.90 26.73
CA MET A 194 9.50 7.39 26.85
C MET A 194 9.67 8.29 28.08
N TRP A 195 8.78 9.26 28.27
CA TRP A 195 8.82 10.18 29.40
C TRP A 195 8.50 9.50 30.73
N SER A 196 7.60 8.51 30.74
CA SER A 196 7.33 7.67 31.92
C SER A 196 8.58 6.89 32.37
N LEU A 197 9.31 6.27 31.43
CA LEU A 197 10.57 5.58 31.71
C LEU A 197 11.62 6.56 32.24
N SER A 198 11.79 7.72 31.57
CA SER A 198 12.72 8.77 32.00
C SER A 198 12.38 9.29 33.40
N GLY A 199 11.11 9.58 33.69
CA GLY A 199 10.66 10.02 35.00
C GLY A 199 10.90 8.97 36.09
N THR A 200 10.77 7.69 35.77
CA THR A 200 11.08 6.58 36.69
C THR A 200 12.59 6.52 37.00
N LEU A 201 13.44 6.60 35.98
CA LEU A 201 14.90 6.54 36.12
C LEU A 201 15.48 7.81 36.77
N ARG A 202 14.92 8.99 36.49
CA ARG A 202 15.39 10.28 37.03
C ARG A 202 15.26 10.38 38.55
N LYS A 203 14.37 9.60 39.18
CA LYS A 203 14.23 9.54 40.65
C LYS A 203 15.53 9.14 41.37
N PHE A 204 16.42 8.45 40.67
CA PHE A 204 17.67 7.95 41.22
C PHE A 204 18.88 8.83 40.90
N ILE A 205 18.72 9.89 40.11
CA ILE A 205 19.82 10.78 39.72
C ILE A 205 19.88 11.97 40.69
N PRO A 206 20.80 11.99 41.67
CA PRO A 206 20.97 13.16 42.52
C PRO A 206 21.53 14.32 41.68
N ASN A 207 20.82 15.45 41.66
CA ASN A 207 21.18 16.66 40.90
C ASN A 207 21.32 16.43 39.39
N TYR A 208 20.19 16.21 38.72
CA TYR A 208 20.12 16.03 37.28
C TYR A 208 20.86 17.16 36.53
N LEU A 209 21.98 16.79 35.88
CA LEU A 209 22.80 17.61 34.97
C LEU A 209 23.30 18.95 35.56
N SER A 210 24.28 18.91 36.46
CA SER A 210 25.07 20.11 36.82
C SER A 210 26.01 20.59 35.70
N SER A 211 26.26 19.76 34.69
CA SER A 211 27.06 20.09 33.50
C SER A 211 26.22 20.11 32.22
N ARG A 212 26.48 21.08 31.34
CA ARG A 212 25.81 21.20 30.03
C ARG A 212 26.02 19.91 29.21
N PRO A 213 24.95 19.20 28.79
CA PRO A 213 25.10 17.96 28.04
C PRO A 213 25.75 18.18 26.68
N PRO A 214 26.34 17.13 26.08
CA PRO A 214 26.97 17.24 24.77
C PRO A 214 25.94 17.52 23.66
N GLU A 215 26.33 18.39 22.72
CA GLU A 215 25.48 18.77 21.59
C GLU A 215 25.33 17.66 20.54
N ASN A 216 26.23 16.68 20.51
CA ASN A 216 26.16 15.51 19.65
C ASN A 216 25.44 14.32 20.29
N PHE A 217 25.25 13.24 19.52
CA PHE A 217 24.77 11.95 20.01
C PHE A 217 25.97 11.01 20.25
N PRO A 218 26.47 10.87 21.50
CA PRO A 218 27.63 10.03 21.77
C PRO A 218 27.31 8.54 21.55
N ALA A 219 28.34 7.72 21.37
CA ALA A 219 28.17 6.26 21.37
C ALA A 219 27.59 5.78 22.71
N VAL A 220 26.72 4.78 22.68
CA VAL A 220 26.12 4.21 23.89
C VAL A 220 27.11 3.24 24.53
N SER A 221 27.69 3.60 25.68
CA SER A 221 28.56 2.69 26.44
C SER A 221 27.74 1.65 27.22
N PRO A 222 28.18 0.38 27.26
CA PRO A 222 27.51 -0.66 28.05
C PRO A 222 27.41 -0.28 29.53
N ILE A 223 26.26 -0.56 30.14
CA ILE A 223 26.07 -0.41 31.58
C ILE A 223 26.79 -1.56 32.29
N LYS A 224 27.46 -1.24 33.41
CA LYS A 224 28.13 -2.25 34.24
C LYS A 224 27.11 -3.31 34.68
N LYS A 225 27.48 -4.60 34.61
CA LYS A 225 26.60 -5.67 35.09
C LYS A 225 26.43 -5.59 36.60
N THR A 226 25.24 -5.94 37.07
CA THR A 226 24.88 -6.03 38.49
C THR A 226 25.09 -7.42 39.07
N GLY A 227 25.24 -8.45 38.21
CA GLY A 227 25.28 -9.85 38.63
C GLY A 227 23.90 -10.48 38.77
N HIS A 228 22.82 -9.69 38.64
CA HIS A 228 21.44 -10.16 38.66
C HIS A 228 20.87 -10.22 37.23
N GLN A 229 20.80 -11.43 36.68
CA GLN A 229 20.47 -11.67 35.26
C GLN A 229 19.20 -10.93 34.78
N ASN A 230 18.13 -10.93 35.57
CA ASN A 230 16.87 -10.28 35.18
C ASN A 230 17.00 -8.76 35.06
N VAL A 231 17.73 -8.12 35.97
CA VAL A 231 18.00 -6.68 35.93
C VAL A 231 18.97 -6.36 34.80
N ASP A 232 20.03 -7.16 34.64
CA ASP A 232 21.01 -6.98 33.57
C ASP A 232 20.37 -7.08 32.17
N THR A 233 19.33 -7.92 32.00
CA THR A 233 18.53 -7.98 30.78
C THR A 233 17.77 -6.67 30.53
N GLN A 234 17.15 -6.08 31.55
CA GLN A 234 16.40 -4.83 31.42
C GLN A 234 17.31 -3.62 31.16
N LEU A 235 18.47 -3.56 31.85
CA LEU A 235 19.48 -2.51 31.61
C LEU A 235 20.04 -2.59 30.18
N ARG A 236 20.21 -3.81 29.65
CA ARG A 236 20.56 -4.01 28.24
C ARG A 236 19.45 -3.51 27.32
N ALA A 237 18.20 -3.85 27.59
CA ALA A 237 17.05 -3.40 26.79
C ALA A 237 16.95 -1.86 26.76
N ILE A 238 17.22 -1.17 27.87
CA ILE A 238 17.31 0.30 27.92
C ILE A 238 18.46 0.83 27.05
N THR A 239 19.62 0.17 27.11
CA THR A 239 20.80 0.52 26.30
C THR A 239 20.46 0.40 24.80
N GLU A 240 19.82 -0.69 24.40
CA GLU A 240 19.38 -0.95 23.02
C GLU A 240 18.32 0.07 22.56
N LEU A 241 17.34 0.39 23.40
CA LEU A 241 16.34 1.42 23.13
C LEU A 241 16.98 2.78 22.87
N VAL A 242 17.96 3.17 23.69
CA VAL A 242 18.65 4.46 23.52
C VAL A 242 19.54 4.45 22.27
N SER A 243 20.19 3.33 21.95
CA SER A 243 20.94 3.19 20.69
C SER A 243 20.03 3.38 19.47
N ALA A 244 18.90 2.65 19.41
CA ALA A 244 17.93 2.78 18.33
C ALA A 244 17.35 4.21 18.23
N PHE A 245 17.10 4.84 19.37
CA PHE A 245 16.67 6.24 19.44
C PHE A 245 17.72 7.18 18.81
N ARG A 246 19.00 7.04 19.16
CA ARG A 246 20.07 7.87 18.61
C ARG A 246 20.28 7.64 17.12
N GLU A 247 20.26 6.38 16.68
CA GLU A 247 20.39 6.01 15.26
C GLU A 247 19.26 6.59 14.40
N LEU A 248 18.03 6.64 14.92
CA LEU A 248 16.94 7.30 14.22
C LEU A 248 17.24 8.78 13.97
N TRP A 249 17.68 9.50 15.00
CA TRP A 249 17.86 10.94 14.92
C TRP A 249 19.15 11.37 14.21
N LEU A 250 20.20 10.53 14.22
CA LEU A 250 21.42 10.78 13.46
C LEU A 250 21.17 10.90 11.94
N LYS A 251 20.08 10.33 11.42
CA LYS A 251 19.65 10.50 10.01
C LYS A 251 19.29 11.94 9.66
N TYR A 252 18.98 12.76 10.66
CA TYR A 252 18.56 14.17 10.50
C TYR A 252 19.68 15.16 10.87
N GLY A 253 20.83 14.68 11.36
CA GLY A 253 22.00 15.49 11.66
C GLY A 253 22.89 14.90 12.76
N ASP A 254 24.17 15.29 12.76
CA ASP A 254 25.17 14.81 13.74
C ASP A 254 25.00 15.46 15.12
N THR A 255 24.29 16.59 15.17
CA THR A 255 24.06 17.38 16.38
C THR A 255 22.57 17.55 16.66
N ARG A 256 22.22 17.69 17.95
CA ARG A 256 20.84 17.95 18.39
C ARG A 256 20.27 19.22 17.80
N ARG A 257 21.11 20.23 17.55
CA ARG A 257 20.70 21.47 16.88
C ARG A 257 20.28 21.21 15.43
N GLN A 258 21.09 20.46 14.68
CA GLN A 258 20.75 20.08 13.30
C GLN A 258 19.48 19.23 13.28
N VAL A 259 19.35 18.26 14.18
CA VAL A 259 18.14 17.44 14.33
C VAL A 259 16.91 18.31 14.63
N GLY A 260 17.02 19.26 15.57
CA GLY A 260 15.95 20.21 15.87
C GLY A 260 15.58 21.08 14.67
N GLN A 261 16.56 21.56 13.91
CA GLN A 261 16.33 22.34 12.70
C GLN A 261 15.67 21.51 11.60
N ALA A 262 16.10 20.27 11.38
CA ALA A 262 15.50 19.35 10.42
C ALA A 262 14.04 19.04 10.77
N GLY A 263 13.73 18.94 12.06
CA GLY A 263 12.38 18.73 12.55
C GLY A 263 11.47 19.96 12.56
N CYS A 264 12.01 21.16 12.30
CA CYS A 264 11.23 22.35 11.98
C CYS A 264 10.75 22.37 10.51
N SER A 265 11.13 21.40 9.68
CA SER A 265 10.56 21.24 8.33
C SER A 265 9.17 20.59 8.40
N GLU A 266 8.26 21.00 7.51
CA GLU A 266 6.79 20.76 7.58
C GLU A 266 6.33 19.29 7.44
N LEU A 267 7.21 18.29 7.46
CA LEU A 267 6.90 16.91 7.04
C LEU A 267 6.86 15.85 8.16
N LEU A 268 7.03 16.22 9.44
CA LEU A 268 7.02 15.25 10.54
C LEU A 268 5.62 15.03 11.14
N SER A 269 5.26 13.76 11.38
CA SER A 269 4.04 13.40 12.12
C SER A 269 4.08 13.90 13.57
N ASP A 270 2.92 14.06 14.23
CA ASP A 270 2.83 14.52 15.62
C ASP A 270 3.59 13.63 16.62
N GLU A 271 3.55 12.31 16.40
CA GLU A 271 4.32 11.36 17.20
C GLU A 271 5.83 11.57 17.01
N THR A 272 6.27 11.72 15.76
CA THR A 272 7.68 12.00 15.44
C THR A 272 8.13 13.33 16.01
N ARG A 273 7.26 14.36 16.00
CA ARG A 273 7.53 15.65 16.63
C ARG A 273 7.66 15.53 18.15
N SER A 274 6.84 14.71 18.79
CA SER A 274 6.94 14.46 20.23
C SER A 274 8.23 13.71 20.59
N GLN A 275 8.67 12.77 19.75
CA GLN A 275 9.95 12.08 19.88
C GLN A 275 11.15 12.99 19.56
N LEU A 276 10.99 13.95 18.65
CA LEU A 276 12.00 14.98 18.36
C LEU A 276 12.28 15.84 19.58
N ILE A 277 11.24 16.21 20.35
CA ILE A 277 11.40 16.93 21.62
C ILE A 277 12.28 16.11 22.57
N ALA A 278 12.07 14.79 22.67
CA ALA A 278 12.95 13.95 23.47
C ALA A 278 14.41 14.00 22.97
N ALA A 279 14.63 14.13 21.65
CA ALA A 279 15.97 14.18 21.06
C ALA A 279 16.66 15.53 21.33
N THR A 280 15.91 16.62 21.39
CA THR A 280 16.46 17.95 21.69
C THR A 280 16.56 18.23 23.19
N ASP A 281 15.75 17.56 24.03
CA ASP A 281 15.76 17.68 25.50
C ASP A 281 16.61 16.59 26.21
N PHE A 282 17.58 16.00 25.51
CA PHE A 282 18.57 15.10 26.11
C PHE A 282 17.97 13.87 26.82
N TRP A 283 16.80 13.39 26.38
CA TRP A 283 16.10 12.25 26.96
C TRP A 283 17.00 11.01 27.06
N ASP A 284 17.74 10.73 25.99
CA ASP A 284 18.67 9.61 25.86
C ASP A 284 19.80 9.65 26.90
N ILE A 285 20.29 10.85 27.22
CA ILE A 285 21.34 11.04 28.24
C ILE A 285 20.78 10.76 29.62
N GLY A 286 19.60 11.32 29.93
CA GLY A 286 18.96 11.13 31.23
C GLY A 286 18.59 9.67 31.51
N VAL A 287 18.08 8.97 30.50
CA VAL A 287 17.73 7.54 30.60
C VAL A 287 18.98 6.69 30.84
N LEU A 288 20.04 6.88 30.05
CA LEU A 288 21.28 6.11 30.25
C LEU A 288 21.92 6.38 31.61
N GLU A 289 21.94 7.64 32.05
CA GLU A 289 22.54 8.00 33.32
C GLU A 289 21.77 7.41 34.49
N GLY A 290 20.43 7.51 34.48
CA GLY A 290 19.60 6.87 35.51
C GLY A 290 19.81 5.36 35.56
N ALA A 291 19.94 4.70 34.41
CA ALA A 291 20.22 3.27 34.34
C ALA A 291 21.63 2.91 34.88
N ARG A 292 22.65 3.77 34.68
CA ARG A 292 23.98 3.60 35.28
C ARG A 292 23.97 3.78 36.79
N VAL A 293 23.23 4.77 37.29
CA VAL A 293 23.11 5.01 38.74
C VAL A 293 22.41 3.81 39.40
N LEU A 294 21.32 3.29 38.82
CA LEU A 294 20.67 2.07 39.30
C LEU A 294 21.64 0.89 39.38
N SER A 295 22.41 0.65 38.31
CA SER A 295 23.44 -0.39 38.32
C SER A 295 24.47 -0.18 39.44
N THR A 296 24.87 1.06 39.69
CA THR A 296 25.86 1.40 40.72
C THR A 296 25.31 1.15 42.11
N GLN A 297 24.08 1.61 42.38
CA GLN A 297 23.39 1.45 43.66
C GLN A 297 23.06 -0.01 43.99
N ILE A 298 22.74 -0.83 42.98
CA ILE A 298 22.61 -2.29 43.19
C ILE A 298 23.95 -2.89 43.57
N ASN A 299 25.03 -2.52 42.86
CA ASN A 299 26.38 -3.03 43.15
C ASN A 299 26.92 -2.55 44.51
N SER A 300 26.43 -1.44 45.06
CA SER A 300 26.74 -0.95 46.42
C SER A 300 25.74 -1.40 47.48
N GLU A 301 24.79 -2.28 47.14
CA GLU A 301 23.74 -2.80 48.03
C GLU A 301 22.78 -1.73 48.59
N GLU A 302 22.73 -0.54 47.97
CA GLU A 302 21.80 0.55 48.33
C GLU A 302 20.38 0.30 47.82
N LEU A 303 20.22 -0.48 46.76
CA LEU A 303 18.92 -0.87 46.19
C LEU A 303 18.78 -2.38 46.08
N THR A 304 17.57 -2.88 46.34
CA THR A 304 17.28 -4.30 46.13
C THR A 304 17.06 -4.59 44.64
N PRO A 305 17.71 -5.63 44.08
CA PRO A 305 17.53 -6.00 42.66
C PRO A 305 16.09 -6.34 42.29
N ALA A 306 15.32 -6.91 43.23
CA ALA A 306 13.93 -7.30 43.00
C ALA A 306 13.01 -6.08 42.81
N ASP A 307 13.18 -5.04 43.61
CA ASP A 307 12.39 -3.81 43.49
C ASP A 307 12.71 -3.09 42.18
N VAL A 308 14.00 -3.01 41.82
CA VAL A 308 14.42 -2.44 40.53
C VAL A 308 13.88 -3.25 39.36
N PHE A 309 13.93 -4.58 39.42
CA PHE A 309 13.37 -5.44 38.37
C PHE A 309 11.88 -5.19 38.15
N ASN A 310 11.08 -5.16 39.22
CA ASN A 310 9.63 -4.95 39.13
C ASN A 310 9.29 -3.57 38.57
N MET A 311 10.01 -2.55 39.03
CA MET A 311 9.87 -1.17 38.55
C MET A 311 10.18 -1.07 37.05
N LEU A 312 11.36 -1.54 36.62
CA LEU A 312 11.75 -1.50 35.21
C LEU A 312 10.82 -2.38 34.37
N ASN A 313 10.39 -3.54 34.87
CA ASN A 313 9.48 -4.42 34.14
C ASN A 313 8.15 -3.71 33.84
N THR A 314 7.64 -2.94 34.80
CA THR A 314 6.39 -2.18 34.66
C THR A 314 6.47 -1.15 33.54
N GLU A 315 7.62 -0.47 33.39
CA GLU A 315 7.79 0.52 32.33
C GLU A 315 8.13 -0.13 30.99
N LEU A 316 9.04 -1.10 30.97
CA LEU A 316 9.52 -1.75 29.76
C LEU A 316 8.48 -2.70 29.12
N SER A 317 7.50 -3.19 29.89
CA SER A 317 6.40 -3.98 29.32
C SER A 317 5.41 -3.16 28.48
N LYS A 318 5.47 -1.82 28.56
CA LYS A 318 4.66 -0.91 27.73
C LYS A 318 5.29 -0.67 26.35
N ILE A 319 6.51 -1.16 26.14
CA ILE A 319 7.27 -0.98 24.89
C ILE A 319 7.04 -2.19 24.00
N GLU A 320 6.63 -1.95 22.75
CA GLU A 320 6.69 -2.97 21.70
C GLU A 320 8.15 -3.12 21.26
N TRP A 321 8.80 -4.19 21.74
CA TRP A 321 10.20 -4.47 21.40
C TRP A 321 10.35 -4.99 19.98
N SER A 322 11.55 -4.83 19.41
CA SER A 322 11.86 -5.28 18.04
C SER A 322 11.51 -6.75 17.79
N HIS A 323 11.77 -7.65 18.75
CA HIS A 323 11.39 -9.07 18.62
C HIS A 323 9.88 -9.28 18.53
N ILE A 324 9.08 -8.56 19.33
CA ILE A 324 7.60 -8.60 19.26
C ILE A 324 7.13 -8.07 17.91
N TRP A 325 7.71 -6.94 17.46
CA TRP A 325 7.41 -6.36 16.17
C TRP A 325 7.77 -7.32 15.02
N ILE A 326 8.93 -7.97 15.07
CA ILE A 326 9.38 -8.98 14.08
C ILE A 326 8.36 -10.11 14.02
N GLU A 327 7.98 -10.69 15.16
CA GLU A 327 7.04 -11.81 15.22
C GLU A 327 5.66 -11.44 14.66
N ASN A 328 5.10 -10.31 15.10
CA ASN A 328 3.80 -9.84 14.65
C ASN A 328 3.80 -9.50 13.16
N THR A 329 4.80 -8.76 12.71
CA THR A 329 4.91 -8.32 11.31
C THR A 329 5.21 -9.49 10.39
N PHE A 330 6.04 -10.44 10.81
CA PHE A 330 6.29 -11.67 10.07
C PHE A 330 5.02 -12.52 9.93
N LYS A 331 4.22 -12.63 11.00
CA LYS A 331 2.93 -13.34 10.94
C LYS A 331 1.97 -12.68 9.96
N GLU A 332 1.80 -11.37 10.04
CA GLU A 332 0.93 -10.64 9.12
C GLU A 332 1.41 -10.69 7.67
N LEU A 333 2.73 -10.64 7.45
CA LEU A 333 3.32 -10.85 6.13
C LEU A 333 2.99 -12.26 5.63
N LEU A 334 3.16 -13.30 6.44
CA LEU A 334 2.79 -14.66 6.06
C LEU A 334 1.30 -14.80 5.74
N ASP A 335 0.41 -14.10 6.44
CA ASP A 335 -1.01 -14.09 6.10
C ASP A 335 -1.23 -13.52 4.69
N ILE A 336 -0.56 -12.40 4.35
CA ILE A 336 -0.61 -11.81 3.01
C ILE A 336 -0.06 -12.78 1.96
N LEU A 337 1.10 -13.39 2.24
CA LEU A 337 1.74 -14.36 1.35
C LEU A 337 1.04 -15.74 1.35
N ASN A 338 -0.09 -15.86 2.05
CA ASN A 338 -0.99 -17.01 1.95
C ASN A 338 -2.32 -16.68 1.28
N LEU A 339 -2.55 -15.42 0.90
CA LEU A 339 -3.74 -15.02 0.16
C LEU A 339 -3.82 -15.76 -1.19
N PRO A 340 -5.03 -16.08 -1.67
CA PRO A 340 -5.22 -16.65 -3.00
C PRO A 340 -4.58 -15.79 -4.11
N ALA A 341 -4.65 -14.46 -3.98
CA ALA A 341 -4.02 -13.52 -4.90
C ALA A 341 -2.50 -13.65 -4.94
N TRP A 342 -1.85 -13.81 -3.79
CA TRP A 342 -0.40 -14.03 -3.74
C TRP A 342 -0.01 -15.37 -4.37
N ARG A 343 -0.70 -16.45 -4.00
CA ARG A 343 -0.41 -17.79 -4.52
C ARG A 343 -0.57 -17.87 -6.04
N ARG A 344 -1.38 -16.99 -6.62
CA ARG A 344 -1.62 -16.86 -8.06
C ARG A 344 -1.10 -15.55 -8.65
N ARG A 345 -0.06 -14.98 -8.04
CA ARG A 345 0.54 -13.71 -8.50
C ARG A 345 1.02 -13.79 -9.95
N HIS A 346 1.43 -14.97 -10.40
CA HIS A 346 1.92 -15.18 -11.76
C HIS A 346 0.80 -15.13 -12.80
N GLU A 347 -0.39 -15.57 -12.42
CA GLU A 347 -1.59 -15.47 -13.24
C GLU A 347 -2.23 -14.07 -13.15
N LEU A 348 -2.20 -13.44 -11.96
CA LEU A 348 -2.59 -12.03 -11.79
C LEU A 348 -1.71 -11.06 -12.59
N TYR A 349 -0.49 -11.47 -12.94
CA TYR A 349 0.38 -10.66 -13.79
C TYR A 349 -0.27 -10.31 -15.13
N SER A 350 -0.91 -11.25 -15.81
CA SER A 350 -1.58 -10.95 -17.10
C SER A 350 -2.76 -10.00 -16.89
N VAL A 351 -3.53 -10.20 -15.82
CA VAL A 351 -4.60 -9.28 -15.41
C VAL A 351 -4.05 -7.87 -15.22
N TRP A 352 -2.93 -7.70 -14.52
CA TRP A 352 -2.30 -6.40 -14.32
C TRP A 352 -1.86 -5.74 -15.62
N VAL A 353 -1.19 -6.46 -16.53
CA VAL A 353 -0.81 -5.87 -17.84
C VAL A 353 -2.07 -5.48 -18.64
N GLY A 354 -3.12 -6.30 -18.60
CA GLY A 354 -4.44 -5.96 -19.18
C GLY A 354 -5.06 -4.72 -18.54
N THR A 355 -4.90 -4.56 -17.23
CA THR A 355 -5.31 -3.35 -16.51
C THR A 355 -4.56 -2.12 -16.99
N ARG A 356 -3.24 -2.21 -17.20
CA ARG A 356 -2.44 -1.11 -17.78
C ARG A 356 -2.95 -0.74 -19.17
N MET A 357 -3.31 -1.72 -20.01
CA MET A 357 -3.91 -1.46 -21.32
C MET A 357 -5.23 -0.69 -21.22
N LEU A 358 -6.13 -1.10 -20.32
CA LEU A 358 -7.41 -0.42 -20.12
C LEU A 358 -7.22 1.02 -19.59
N ALA A 359 -6.27 1.22 -18.68
CA ALA A 359 -5.92 2.55 -18.18
C ALA A 359 -5.38 3.46 -19.30
N VAL A 360 -4.56 2.94 -20.21
CA VAL A 360 -4.10 3.70 -21.40
C VAL A 360 -5.28 4.10 -22.27
N ILE A 361 -6.20 3.18 -22.57
CA ILE A 361 -7.40 3.48 -23.36
C ILE A 361 -8.22 4.59 -22.69
N ARG A 362 -8.43 4.52 -21.37
CA ARG A 362 -9.15 5.53 -20.59
C ARG A 362 -8.51 6.91 -20.62
N SER A 363 -7.18 6.96 -20.62
CA SER A 363 -6.47 8.25 -20.69
C SER A 363 -6.60 8.94 -22.05
N VAL A 364 -6.91 8.20 -23.12
CA VAL A 364 -7.07 8.76 -24.48
C VAL A 364 -8.54 8.95 -24.86
N VAL A 365 -9.42 8.06 -24.38
CA VAL A 365 -10.83 8.00 -24.78
C VAL A 365 -11.72 8.15 -23.55
N SER A 366 -12.55 9.19 -23.57
CA SER A 366 -13.48 9.51 -22.48
C SER A 366 -14.69 8.57 -22.42
N ASP A 367 -15.16 8.07 -23.56
CA ASP A 367 -16.30 7.14 -23.68
C ASP A 367 -15.84 5.67 -23.77
N VAL A 368 -15.45 5.11 -22.63
CA VAL A 368 -15.16 3.68 -22.47
C VAL A 368 -16.28 3.05 -21.68
N ARG A 369 -16.86 1.96 -22.20
CA ARG A 369 -17.89 1.17 -21.54
C ARG A 369 -17.34 -0.19 -21.14
N PHE A 370 -17.29 -0.47 -19.85
CA PHE A 370 -16.96 -1.80 -19.34
C PHE A 370 -18.15 -2.75 -19.46
N HIS A 371 -17.90 -4.00 -19.82
CA HIS A 371 -18.93 -5.04 -19.92
C HIS A 371 -18.79 -6.01 -18.75
N LEU A 372 -19.80 -6.03 -17.89
CA LEU A 372 -19.90 -6.98 -16.78
C LEU A 372 -20.83 -8.13 -17.17
N VAL A 373 -20.55 -9.32 -16.67
CA VAL A 373 -21.44 -10.48 -16.73
C VAL A 373 -21.87 -10.78 -15.31
N ASP A 374 -23.17 -10.75 -15.02
CA ASP A 374 -23.71 -10.97 -13.67
C ASP A 374 -23.07 -10.06 -12.58
N ASN A 375 -22.85 -8.77 -12.90
CA ASN A 375 -22.14 -7.79 -12.06
C ASN A 375 -20.68 -8.15 -11.74
N VAL A 376 -20.08 -9.03 -12.54
CA VAL A 376 -18.67 -9.44 -12.42
C VAL A 376 -17.87 -8.89 -13.60
N LEU A 377 -16.80 -8.14 -13.30
CA LEU A 377 -15.76 -7.87 -14.29
C LEU A 377 -14.86 -9.11 -14.37
N SER A 378 -15.13 -9.96 -15.35
CA SER A 378 -14.50 -11.26 -15.43
C SER A 378 -13.30 -11.23 -16.38
N PHE A 379 -12.11 -11.45 -15.83
CA PHE A 379 -10.92 -11.80 -16.61
C PHE A 379 -10.91 -13.32 -16.87
N ALA A 380 -12.08 -13.88 -17.22
CA ALA A 380 -12.26 -15.32 -17.31
C ALA A 380 -11.83 -15.91 -18.64
N PHE A 381 -11.29 -17.12 -18.52
CA PHE A 381 -11.06 -18.08 -19.60
C PHE A 381 -12.37 -18.43 -20.31
N GLY A 382 -12.37 -18.31 -21.64
CA GLY A 382 -13.56 -18.55 -22.49
C GLY A 382 -13.89 -17.42 -23.47
N GLY A 383 -13.14 -16.31 -23.46
CA GLY A 383 -13.39 -15.16 -24.33
C GLY A 383 -14.38 -14.18 -23.70
N SER A 384 -13.87 -13.25 -22.89
CA SER A 384 -14.70 -12.25 -22.21
C SER A 384 -14.46 -10.88 -22.84
N ARG A 385 -15.53 -10.19 -23.26
CA ARG A 385 -15.42 -8.80 -23.68
C ARG A 385 -15.32 -7.94 -22.43
N LEU A 386 -14.22 -7.22 -22.28
CA LEU A 386 -13.95 -6.39 -21.09
C LEU A 386 -14.49 -4.97 -21.24
N ALA A 387 -14.26 -4.36 -22.41
CA ALA A 387 -14.63 -2.98 -22.67
C ALA A 387 -14.94 -2.72 -24.15
N THR A 388 -15.71 -1.67 -24.41
CA THR A 388 -15.90 -1.08 -25.75
C THR A 388 -15.57 0.40 -25.68
N PHE A 389 -14.95 0.94 -26.72
CA PHE A 389 -14.67 2.37 -26.85
C PHE A 389 -14.76 2.81 -28.30
N ASN A 390 -14.94 4.12 -28.51
CA ASN A 390 -14.97 4.73 -29.84
C ASN A 390 -13.73 5.58 -30.07
N TRP A 391 -13.07 5.41 -31.21
CA TRP A 391 -11.93 6.22 -31.60
C TRP A 391 -11.94 6.43 -33.11
N ASN A 392 -11.73 7.67 -33.58
CA ASN A 392 -11.80 8.03 -35.00
C ASN A 392 -13.06 7.51 -35.72
N ASN A 393 -14.23 7.70 -35.10
CA ASN A 393 -15.54 7.24 -35.60
C ASN A 393 -15.64 5.73 -35.85
N LYS A 394 -14.82 4.93 -35.17
CA LYS A 394 -14.84 3.48 -35.22
C LYS A 394 -15.00 2.91 -33.82
N GLN A 395 -15.78 1.85 -33.71
CA GLN A 395 -15.93 1.11 -32.47
C GLN A 395 -14.82 0.06 -32.34
N TYR A 396 -14.26 -0.03 -31.14
CA TYR A 396 -13.29 -1.03 -30.75
C TYR A 396 -13.77 -1.82 -29.53
N ASP A 397 -13.57 -3.14 -29.55
CA ASP A 397 -13.87 -4.02 -28.43
C ASP A 397 -12.56 -4.61 -27.87
N VAL A 398 -12.39 -4.54 -26.55
CA VAL A 398 -11.31 -5.17 -25.81
C VAL A 398 -11.77 -6.52 -25.29
N TRP A 399 -11.04 -7.57 -25.63
CA TRP A 399 -11.34 -8.94 -25.25
C TRP A 399 -10.20 -9.57 -24.48
N ALA A 400 -10.52 -10.28 -23.39
CA ALA A 400 -9.63 -11.26 -22.77
C ALA A 400 -9.81 -12.62 -23.45
N GLU A 401 -8.71 -13.25 -23.82
CA GLU A 401 -8.65 -14.64 -24.27
C GLU A 401 -9.57 -15.03 -25.44
N LEU A 402 -9.80 -14.11 -26.37
CA LEU A 402 -10.63 -14.40 -27.54
C LEU A 402 -9.92 -15.36 -28.50
N ARG A 403 -10.45 -16.59 -28.60
CA ARG A 403 -9.95 -17.63 -29.51
C ARG A 403 -10.29 -17.34 -30.97
N SER A 404 -9.35 -17.58 -31.88
CA SER A 404 -9.58 -17.55 -33.33
C SER A 404 -8.80 -18.64 -34.08
N ALA A 405 -9.12 -18.83 -35.35
CA ALA A 405 -8.42 -19.78 -36.20
C ALA A 405 -6.92 -19.44 -36.32
N LEU A 406 -6.09 -20.49 -36.34
CA LEU A 406 -4.66 -20.36 -36.62
C LEU A 406 -4.48 -20.24 -38.14
N VAL A 407 -3.67 -19.28 -38.58
CA VAL A 407 -3.25 -19.16 -39.98
C VAL A 407 -1.85 -19.78 -40.14
N GLY A 408 -1.69 -20.66 -41.13
CA GLY A 408 -0.43 -21.36 -41.42
C GLY A 408 -0.12 -22.49 -40.45
N GLN A 409 1.15 -22.90 -40.40
CA GLN A 409 1.63 -23.97 -39.52
C GLN A 409 2.23 -23.40 -38.23
N SER A 410 2.03 -24.13 -37.12
CA SER A 410 2.65 -23.90 -35.82
C SER A 410 3.09 -25.24 -35.25
N SER A 411 4.27 -25.29 -34.62
CA SER A 411 4.71 -26.51 -33.92
C SER A 411 4.07 -26.67 -32.55
N LYS A 412 3.40 -25.63 -32.01
CA LYS A 412 2.72 -25.67 -30.71
C LYS A 412 1.20 -25.68 -30.83
N ARG A 413 0.63 -24.91 -31.76
CA ARG A 413 -0.81 -24.73 -31.90
C ARG A 413 -1.33 -25.51 -33.11
N LYS A 414 -2.44 -26.25 -32.94
CA LYS A 414 -3.01 -27.10 -34.01
C LYS A 414 -4.19 -26.48 -34.75
N LYS A 415 -5.11 -25.82 -34.03
CA LYS A 415 -6.39 -25.37 -34.60
C LYS A 415 -6.65 -23.86 -34.44
N GLY A 416 -6.08 -23.23 -33.42
CA GLY A 416 -6.40 -21.85 -33.09
C GLY A 416 -5.34 -21.18 -32.24
N ILE A 417 -5.46 -19.87 -32.15
CA ILE A 417 -4.71 -19.00 -31.25
C ILE A 417 -5.65 -18.44 -30.18
N GLN A 418 -5.09 -18.13 -29.01
CA GLN A 418 -5.78 -17.52 -27.88
C GLN A 418 -4.75 -16.64 -27.14
N PRO A 419 -4.53 -15.40 -27.61
CA PRO A 419 -3.72 -14.44 -26.88
C PRO A 419 -4.43 -13.98 -25.61
N ASP A 420 -3.68 -13.52 -24.61
CA ASP A 420 -4.26 -13.07 -23.33
C ASP A 420 -5.23 -11.89 -23.52
N PHE A 421 -4.89 -10.89 -24.36
CA PHE A 421 -5.81 -9.82 -24.75
C PHE A 421 -5.74 -9.46 -26.23
N ARG A 422 -6.88 -8.96 -26.73
CA ARG A 422 -7.03 -8.44 -28.10
C ARG A 422 -7.88 -7.19 -28.12
N VAL A 423 -7.56 -6.28 -29.03
CA VAL A 423 -8.43 -5.16 -29.40
C VAL A 423 -8.89 -5.35 -30.83
N LEU A 424 -10.20 -5.34 -31.04
CA LEU A 424 -10.85 -5.59 -32.33
C LEU A 424 -11.51 -4.31 -32.80
N GLN A 425 -11.24 -3.88 -34.04
CA GLN A 425 -12.08 -2.91 -34.73
C GLN A 425 -13.32 -3.63 -35.26
N VAL A 426 -14.49 -3.31 -34.71
CA VAL A 426 -15.72 -4.06 -34.96
C VAL A 426 -16.14 -3.96 -36.43
N ASP A 427 -16.23 -5.11 -37.11
CA ASP A 427 -16.70 -5.24 -38.50
C ASP A 427 -17.33 -6.62 -38.71
N ILE A 428 -18.66 -6.67 -38.70
CA ILE A 428 -19.45 -7.92 -38.79
C ILE A 428 -19.16 -8.77 -40.04
N SER A 429 -18.57 -8.20 -41.08
CA SER A 429 -18.23 -8.91 -42.31
C SER A 429 -16.91 -9.70 -42.24
N LYS A 430 -16.10 -9.45 -41.20
CA LYS A 430 -14.75 -10.01 -41.07
C LYS A 430 -14.65 -11.02 -39.93
N SER A 431 -13.72 -11.97 -40.06
CA SER A 431 -13.36 -12.85 -38.95
C SER A 431 -12.68 -12.07 -37.82
N SER A 432 -12.74 -12.58 -36.59
CA SER A 432 -12.09 -11.93 -35.44
C SER A 432 -10.59 -11.68 -35.65
N GLY A 433 -9.89 -12.59 -36.35
CA GLY A 433 -8.49 -12.42 -36.76
C GLY A 433 -8.25 -11.18 -37.61
N LEU A 434 -9.11 -10.94 -38.60
CA LEU A 434 -9.03 -9.77 -39.49
C LEU A 434 -9.48 -8.47 -38.82
N GLN A 435 -10.36 -8.54 -37.82
CA GLN A 435 -10.78 -7.37 -37.04
C GLN A 435 -9.72 -6.94 -36.01
N THR A 436 -8.79 -7.82 -35.64
CA THR A 436 -7.84 -7.53 -34.55
C THR A 436 -6.78 -6.54 -34.99
N THR A 437 -6.73 -5.41 -34.30
CA THR A 437 -5.75 -4.33 -34.51
C THR A 437 -4.63 -4.37 -33.46
N TYR A 438 -4.85 -5.05 -32.35
CA TYR A 438 -3.84 -5.20 -31.30
C TYR A 438 -3.92 -6.56 -30.61
N VAL A 439 -2.77 -7.14 -30.31
CA VAL A 439 -2.61 -8.37 -29.55
C VAL A 439 -1.63 -8.11 -28.42
N LEU A 440 -1.99 -8.54 -27.21
CA LEU A 440 -1.16 -8.46 -26.03
C LEU A 440 -1.07 -9.84 -25.39
N GLU A 441 0.16 -10.34 -25.26
CA GLU A 441 0.48 -11.61 -24.61
C GLU A 441 1.40 -11.34 -23.42
N CYS A 442 1.05 -11.89 -22.27
CA CYS A 442 1.71 -11.65 -20.99
C CYS A 442 2.37 -12.93 -20.50
N LYS A 443 3.68 -12.91 -20.29
CA LYS A 443 4.46 -14.06 -19.85
C LYS A 443 5.06 -13.82 -18.47
N HIS A 444 4.79 -14.78 -17.58
CA HIS A 444 5.46 -14.93 -16.30
C HIS A 444 5.95 -16.38 -16.18
N TYR A 445 6.90 -16.73 -17.05
CA TYR A 445 7.39 -18.11 -17.13
C TYR A 445 8.43 -18.44 -16.08
N LEU A 446 8.25 -19.62 -15.50
CA LEU A 446 9.24 -20.30 -14.68
C LEU A 446 10.53 -20.60 -15.49
N ASN A 447 10.41 -20.93 -16.78
CA ASN A 447 11.55 -21.03 -17.71
C ASN A 447 11.26 -20.21 -18.97
N ALA A 448 11.94 -19.08 -19.16
CA ALA A 448 11.85 -18.32 -20.40
C ALA A 448 12.44 -19.13 -21.57
N SER A 449 11.58 -19.70 -22.42
CA SER A 449 12.00 -20.35 -23.67
C SER A 449 11.91 -19.32 -24.79
N LYS A 450 13.06 -18.88 -25.30
CA LYS A 450 13.14 -17.97 -26.47
C LYS A 450 12.27 -18.47 -27.63
N GLN A 451 12.31 -19.78 -27.88
CA GLN A 451 11.51 -20.42 -28.93
C GLN A 451 10.00 -20.30 -28.70
N ASN A 452 9.54 -20.41 -27.45
CA ASN A 452 8.11 -20.25 -27.13
C ASN A 452 7.65 -18.81 -27.37
N PHE A 453 8.47 -17.81 -27.04
CA PHE A 453 8.18 -16.40 -27.31
C PHE A 453 8.08 -16.11 -28.80
N ILE A 454 9.11 -16.51 -29.56
CA ILE A 454 9.17 -16.32 -31.02
C ILE A 454 7.97 -17.00 -31.68
N GLN A 455 7.63 -18.23 -31.27
CA GLN A 455 6.51 -18.95 -31.85
C GLN A 455 5.16 -18.33 -31.52
N ALA A 456 4.95 -17.87 -30.27
CA ALA A 456 3.72 -17.16 -29.92
C ALA A 456 3.57 -15.87 -30.74
N ALA A 457 4.64 -15.07 -30.82
CA ALA A 457 4.67 -13.87 -31.62
C ALA A 457 4.33 -14.12 -33.10
N ALA A 458 4.99 -15.12 -33.71
CA ALA A 458 4.78 -15.46 -35.10
C ALA A 458 3.36 -15.97 -35.38
N ASP A 459 2.83 -16.84 -34.50
CA ASP A 459 1.47 -17.39 -34.64
C ASP A 459 0.41 -16.26 -34.57
N TYR A 460 0.58 -15.32 -33.64
CA TYR A 460 -0.35 -14.20 -33.48
C TYR A 460 -0.24 -13.18 -34.61
N ALA A 461 0.97 -12.76 -34.97
CA ALA A 461 1.19 -11.78 -36.03
C ALA A 461 0.72 -12.28 -37.41
N ARG A 462 0.79 -13.61 -37.64
CA ARG A 462 0.27 -14.24 -38.87
C ARG A 462 -1.24 -14.42 -38.86
N SER A 463 -1.82 -14.81 -37.73
CA SER A 463 -3.27 -15.07 -37.61
C SER A 463 -4.10 -13.78 -37.43
N CYS A 464 -3.45 -12.69 -36.99
CA CYS A 464 -4.01 -11.35 -36.87
C CYS A 464 -3.20 -10.39 -37.76
N PRO A 465 -3.42 -10.40 -39.10
CA PRO A 465 -2.54 -9.73 -40.05
C PRO A 465 -2.57 -8.19 -39.98
N GLN A 466 -3.56 -7.60 -39.30
CA GLN A 466 -3.67 -6.15 -39.08
C GLN A 466 -3.18 -5.71 -37.70
N ALA A 467 -2.82 -6.67 -36.84
CA ALA A 467 -2.49 -6.37 -35.46
C ALA A 467 -1.03 -5.95 -35.27
N ILE A 468 -0.81 -5.02 -34.33
CA ILE A 468 0.46 -4.91 -33.61
C ILE A 468 0.45 -5.93 -32.46
N VAL A 469 1.52 -6.69 -32.30
CA VAL A 469 1.65 -7.80 -31.34
C VAL A 469 2.69 -7.44 -30.29
N HIS A 470 2.26 -7.30 -29.04
CA HIS A 470 3.15 -7.12 -27.90
C HIS A 470 3.26 -8.40 -27.08
N LEU A 471 4.48 -8.81 -26.78
CA LEU A 471 4.78 -9.86 -25.83
C LEU A 471 5.49 -9.25 -24.63
N VAL A 472 4.78 -9.17 -23.51
CA VAL A 472 5.22 -8.53 -22.29
C VAL A 472 5.66 -9.61 -21.31
N ASN A 473 6.89 -9.55 -20.83
CA ASN A 473 7.47 -10.53 -19.91
C ASN A 473 7.80 -9.87 -18.57
N HIS A 474 7.44 -10.54 -17.47
CA HIS A 474 7.77 -10.07 -16.12
C HIS A 474 9.29 -10.02 -15.90
N GLY A 475 10.00 -11.06 -16.34
CA GLY A 475 11.46 -11.14 -16.26
C GLY A 475 12.17 -10.61 -17.51
N PRO A 476 13.50 -10.78 -17.60
CA PRO A 476 14.29 -10.22 -18.69
C PRO A 476 13.90 -10.83 -20.05
N ALA A 477 13.91 -9.99 -21.08
CA ALA A 477 13.73 -10.40 -22.47
C ALA A 477 14.80 -9.74 -23.34
N ASP A 478 15.56 -10.55 -24.07
CA ASP A 478 16.53 -10.07 -25.05
C ASP A 478 15.79 -9.68 -26.35
N GLU A 479 15.23 -8.48 -26.35
CA GLU A 479 14.31 -7.99 -27.37
C GLU A 479 14.92 -8.03 -28.78
N ASN A 480 16.20 -7.66 -28.90
CA ASN A 480 16.90 -7.67 -30.18
C ASN A 480 17.03 -9.08 -30.73
N THR A 481 17.55 -10.01 -29.93
CA THR A 481 17.67 -11.42 -30.35
C THR A 481 16.30 -12.01 -30.68
N LEU A 482 15.26 -11.75 -29.88
CA LEU A 482 13.92 -12.28 -30.14
C LEU A 482 13.34 -11.73 -31.45
N ARG A 483 13.54 -10.44 -31.74
CA ARG A 483 13.10 -9.80 -32.98
C ARG A 483 13.82 -10.32 -34.21
N GLU A 484 15.14 -10.48 -34.16
CA GLU A 484 15.96 -10.98 -35.28
C GLU A 484 15.56 -12.40 -35.73
N ASN A 485 14.97 -13.19 -34.84
CA ASN A 485 14.48 -14.55 -35.14
C ASN A 485 13.07 -14.58 -35.78
N LEU A 486 12.41 -13.43 -35.97
CA LEU A 486 11.16 -13.33 -36.72
C LEU A 486 11.43 -13.00 -38.19
N SER A 487 10.51 -13.36 -39.10
CA SER A 487 10.60 -12.89 -40.49
C SER A 487 10.44 -11.36 -40.57
N PRO A 488 11.07 -10.67 -41.54
CA PRO A 488 11.05 -9.20 -41.62
C PRO A 488 9.64 -8.59 -41.61
N GLU A 489 8.68 -9.25 -42.25
CA GLU A 489 7.27 -8.83 -42.28
C GLU A 489 6.60 -8.82 -40.89
N LEU A 490 7.00 -9.75 -40.02
CA LEU A 490 6.44 -9.86 -38.66
C LEU A 490 7.20 -8.96 -37.67
N GLN A 491 8.50 -8.71 -37.92
CA GLN A 491 9.31 -7.81 -37.09
C GLN A 491 8.71 -6.41 -37.00
N ALA A 492 8.23 -5.86 -38.12
CA ALA A 492 7.65 -4.52 -38.17
C ALA A 492 6.40 -4.33 -37.30
N ARG A 493 5.73 -5.42 -36.90
CA ARG A 493 4.49 -5.39 -36.11
C ARG A 493 4.61 -6.13 -34.78
N THR A 494 5.80 -6.58 -34.40
CA THR A 494 6.01 -7.32 -33.15
C THR A 494 6.96 -6.57 -32.23
N LYS A 495 6.57 -6.39 -30.98
CA LYS A 495 7.42 -5.84 -29.92
C LYS A 495 7.50 -6.82 -28.75
N PHE A 496 8.71 -7.05 -28.26
CA PHE A 496 8.96 -7.74 -27.01
C PHE A 496 9.24 -6.69 -25.95
N ILE A 497 8.74 -6.88 -24.73
CA ILE A 497 9.00 -5.98 -23.59
C ILE A 497 9.46 -6.85 -22.43
N GLY A 498 10.72 -6.70 -22.03
CA GLY A 498 11.30 -7.38 -20.88
C GLY A 498 11.18 -6.59 -19.59
N ASP A 499 11.40 -7.25 -18.45
CA ASP A 499 11.40 -6.66 -17.11
C ASP A 499 10.17 -5.80 -16.81
N ALA A 500 9.02 -6.16 -17.38
CA ALA A 500 7.79 -5.41 -17.22
C ALA A 500 7.18 -5.70 -15.86
N THR A 501 7.71 -5.05 -14.82
CA THR A 501 7.26 -5.16 -13.43
C THR A 501 6.44 -3.94 -13.03
N PRO A 502 5.56 -4.06 -12.01
CA PRO A 502 4.77 -2.94 -11.51
C PRO A 502 5.60 -1.72 -11.06
N LEU A 503 6.78 -1.95 -10.48
CA LEU A 503 7.65 -0.87 -10.02
C LEU A 503 8.34 -0.16 -11.18
N LYS A 504 8.88 -0.91 -12.15
CA LYS A 504 9.49 -0.32 -13.36
C LYS A 504 8.45 0.43 -14.18
N GLU A 505 7.23 -0.09 -14.29
CA GLU A 505 6.16 0.59 -15.00
C GLU A 505 5.76 1.92 -14.34
N LEU A 506 5.82 2.01 -13.01
CA LEU A 506 5.54 3.26 -12.29
C LEU A 506 6.56 4.35 -12.62
N SER A 507 7.85 3.99 -12.74
CA SER A 507 8.93 4.95 -13.01
C SER A 507 9.18 5.22 -14.49
N GLU A 508 9.08 4.20 -15.34
CA GLU A 508 9.52 4.23 -16.74
C GLU A 508 8.37 4.16 -17.75
N LYS A 509 7.16 3.73 -17.34
CA LYS A 509 5.94 3.64 -18.17
C LYS A 509 6.09 2.87 -19.50
N VAL A 510 7.11 2.02 -19.64
CA VAL A 510 7.46 1.33 -20.89
C VAL A 510 6.29 0.53 -21.48
N VAL A 511 5.51 -0.15 -20.63
CA VAL A 511 4.35 -0.93 -21.07
C VAL A 511 3.24 0.01 -21.54
N SER A 512 2.87 1.00 -20.73
CA SER A 512 1.79 1.95 -21.06
C SER A 512 2.10 2.74 -22.34
N GLU A 513 3.32 3.24 -22.50
CA GLU A 513 3.73 4.01 -23.68
C GLU A 513 3.76 3.13 -24.93
N SER A 514 4.25 1.90 -24.82
CA SER A 514 4.22 0.94 -25.92
C SER A 514 2.78 0.67 -26.36
N ILE A 515 1.88 0.37 -25.41
CA ILE A 515 0.46 0.15 -25.70
C ILE A 515 -0.17 1.38 -26.36
N ARG A 516 0.08 2.58 -25.84
CA ARG A 516 -0.43 3.83 -26.40
C ARG A 516 -0.01 4.02 -27.84
N ASN A 517 1.28 3.87 -28.12
CA ASN A 517 1.83 4.02 -29.47
C ASN A 517 1.23 3.00 -30.46
N ALA A 518 0.90 1.80 -30.00
CA ALA A 518 0.28 0.76 -30.82
C ALA A 518 -1.22 1.00 -31.08
N LEU A 519 -1.98 1.40 -30.05
CA LEU A 519 -3.43 1.59 -30.15
C LEU A 519 -3.83 2.95 -30.72
N PHE A 520 -3.06 3.99 -30.42
CA PHE A 520 -3.36 5.39 -30.72
C PHE A 520 -2.16 6.08 -31.38
N PRO A 521 -1.73 5.61 -32.57
CA PRO A 521 -0.57 6.17 -33.25
C PRO A 521 -0.74 7.67 -33.51
N GLY A 522 0.27 8.46 -33.12
CA GLY A 522 0.28 9.92 -33.32
C GLY A 522 -0.28 10.74 -32.15
N VAL A 523 -0.82 10.11 -31.10
CA VAL A 523 -1.25 10.81 -29.88
C VAL A 523 -0.05 10.99 -28.95
N SER A 524 0.45 12.23 -28.81
CA SER A 524 1.54 12.56 -27.89
C SER A 524 1.04 12.53 -26.43
N PRO A 525 1.83 12.04 -25.45
CA PRO A 525 1.47 12.13 -24.04
C PRO A 525 1.19 13.56 -23.56
N GLU A 526 1.73 14.57 -24.24
CA GLU A 526 1.53 16.00 -23.92
C GLU A 526 0.19 16.57 -24.44
N SER A 527 -0.52 15.84 -25.31
CA SER A 527 -1.82 16.30 -25.83
C SER A 527 -2.96 16.24 -24.80
N ASP A 528 -2.74 15.60 -23.65
CA ASP A 528 -3.69 15.56 -22.52
C ASP A 528 -3.86 16.93 -21.82
N LEU A 529 -3.08 17.96 -22.20
CA LEU A 529 -3.17 19.33 -21.66
C LEU A 529 -3.74 20.36 -22.64
N ALA A 530 -4.15 19.96 -23.85
CA ALA A 530 -4.35 20.89 -24.96
C ALA A 530 -5.74 20.82 -25.62
N GLU A 531 -6.83 20.72 -24.86
CA GLU A 531 -8.18 20.98 -25.42
C GLU A 531 -9.13 21.63 -24.41
N THR A 532 -8.86 22.90 -24.08
CA THR A 532 -9.92 23.88 -23.78
C THR A 532 -9.39 25.27 -24.13
N GLN A 533 -9.66 25.73 -25.35
CA GLN A 533 -9.44 27.14 -25.68
C GLN A 533 -10.48 28.02 -24.96
N PRO A 534 -10.09 29.22 -24.50
CA PRO A 534 -10.95 30.07 -23.68
C PRO A 534 -11.90 30.87 -24.56
N VAL A 535 -13.20 30.68 -24.36
CA VAL A 535 -14.19 31.68 -24.73
C VAL A 535 -13.99 32.86 -23.79
N GLN A 536 -13.57 34.00 -24.36
CA GLN A 536 -13.47 35.27 -23.66
C GLN A 536 -14.84 35.67 -23.10
N THR A 537 -14.99 35.76 -21.77
CA THR A 537 -15.72 36.87 -21.12
C THR A 537 -15.45 36.95 -19.62
N LEU A 538 -14.92 38.11 -19.21
CA LEU A 538 -15.04 38.83 -17.93
C LEU A 538 -14.71 38.10 -16.60
N SER A 539 -13.48 38.36 -16.13
CA SER A 539 -13.09 38.67 -14.74
C SER A 539 -13.90 38.04 -13.60
N ASN A 540 -13.29 37.05 -12.93
CA ASN A 540 -13.24 36.92 -11.47
C ASN A 540 -11.98 36.11 -11.13
N ASP A 541 -11.16 36.60 -10.21
CA ASP A 541 -9.93 35.95 -9.76
C ASP A 541 -10.24 34.56 -9.22
N LEU A 542 -9.82 33.52 -9.94
CA LEU A 542 -10.07 32.13 -9.58
C LEU A 542 -8.78 31.34 -9.69
N GLU A 543 -8.35 30.80 -8.56
CA GLU A 543 -7.23 29.88 -8.52
C GLU A 543 -7.64 28.57 -9.18
N ALA A 544 -6.93 28.24 -10.26
CA ALA A 544 -7.07 26.96 -10.94
C ALA A 544 -6.71 25.81 -9.98
N ILE A 545 -7.27 24.63 -10.23
CA ILE A 545 -6.80 23.40 -9.57
C ILE A 545 -5.33 23.21 -9.97
N GLY A 546 -4.43 23.20 -8.99
CA GLY A 546 -3.01 22.97 -9.25
C GLY A 546 -2.77 21.58 -9.87
N GLN A 547 -1.69 21.44 -10.63
CA GLN A 547 -1.32 20.14 -11.19
C GLN A 547 -1.20 19.09 -10.07
N GLY A 548 -1.89 17.96 -10.23
CA GLY A 548 -1.88 16.86 -9.25
C GLY A 548 -3.02 16.89 -8.23
N PHE A 549 -3.89 17.90 -8.27
CA PHE A 549 -5.11 17.94 -7.46
C PHE A 549 -6.34 17.50 -8.26
N VAL A 550 -7.27 16.82 -7.58
CA VAL A 550 -8.58 16.42 -8.11
C VAL A 550 -9.70 17.35 -7.65
N GLY A 551 -9.42 18.27 -6.74
CA GLY A 551 -10.38 19.22 -6.21
C GLY A 551 -9.82 20.05 -5.06
N TYR A 552 -10.62 21.01 -4.59
CA TYR A 552 -10.35 21.75 -3.36
C TYR A 552 -11.65 22.21 -2.71
N ILE A 553 -11.57 22.54 -1.43
CA ILE A 553 -12.63 23.18 -0.66
C ILE A 553 -12.07 24.49 -0.13
N GLN A 554 -12.76 25.59 -0.35
CA GLN A 554 -12.35 26.92 0.07
C GLN A 554 -13.45 27.57 0.90
N LEU A 555 -13.09 28.16 2.03
CA LEU A 555 -13.97 28.96 2.87
C LEU A 555 -13.52 30.42 2.78
N GLU A 556 -14.46 31.34 2.66
CA GLU A 556 -14.19 32.78 2.65
C GLU A 556 -15.18 33.51 3.54
N TRP A 557 -14.69 34.50 4.27
CA TRP A 557 -15.49 35.36 5.12
C TRP A 557 -15.06 36.83 5.06
N ASP A 558 -15.99 37.72 5.41
CA ASP A 558 -15.76 39.16 5.43
C ASP A 558 -15.16 39.66 6.76
N ASP A 559 -15.03 40.98 6.90
CA ASP A 559 -14.49 41.65 8.07
C ASP A 559 -15.42 41.64 9.31
N THR A 560 -16.61 41.04 9.20
CA THR A 560 -17.53 40.89 10.34
C THR A 560 -17.24 39.65 11.18
N LEU A 561 -16.44 38.71 10.67
CA LEU A 561 -16.00 37.47 11.30
C LEU A 561 -14.48 37.48 11.44
N ASP A 562 -13.90 36.94 12.52
CA ASP A 562 -12.44 36.93 12.69
C ASP A 562 -11.83 35.59 12.28
N ASP A 563 -12.05 34.56 13.10
CA ASP A 563 -11.35 33.28 13.05
C ASP A 563 -12.36 32.18 12.69
N MET A 564 -12.37 31.81 11.40
CA MET A 564 -13.28 30.82 10.84
C MET A 564 -12.48 29.59 10.41
N ASP A 565 -12.66 28.48 11.12
CA ASP A 565 -11.96 27.23 10.82
C ASP A 565 -12.71 26.41 9.76
N LEU A 566 -12.04 26.05 8.68
CA LEU A 566 -12.47 25.03 7.72
C LEU A 566 -11.96 23.65 8.16
N SER A 567 -12.87 22.68 8.21
CA SER A 567 -12.57 21.28 8.53
C SER A 567 -13.15 20.31 7.51
N LEU A 568 -12.36 19.32 7.13
CA LEU A 568 -12.75 18.18 6.30
C LEU A 568 -12.60 16.88 7.10
N GLN A 569 -13.73 16.29 7.49
CA GLN A 569 -13.74 15.02 8.24
C GLN A 569 -13.94 13.83 7.32
N MET A 570 -13.06 12.83 7.41
CA MET A 570 -13.16 11.56 6.68
C MET A 570 -13.94 10.55 7.51
N ILE A 571 -15.03 10.01 6.96
CA ILE A 571 -15.97 9.18 7.72
C ILE A 571 -15.92 7.73 7.22
N SER A 572 -15.79 6.79 8.16
CA SER A 572 -15.86 5.34 7.90
C SER A 572 -17.24 4.89 7.46
N SER A 573 -17.32 3.68 6.90
CA SER A 573 -18.58 2.98 6.63
C SER A 573 -19.44 2.79 7.88
N SER A 574 -18.84 2.69 9.07
CA SER A 574 -19.53 2.61 10.37
C SER A 574 -20.07 3.96 10.86
N GLY A 575 -19.74 5.05 10.18
CA GLY A 575 -20.15 6.41 10.55
C GLY A 575 -19.20 7.15 11.49
N GLN A 576 -18.13 6.51 11.97
CA GLN A 576 -17.10 7.13 12.80
C GLN A 576 -16.14 8.00 11.98
N VAL A 577 -15.68 9.11 12.55
CA VAL A 577 -14.61 9.94 11.99
C VAL A 577 -13.29 9.17 12.08
N ILE A 578 -12.66 8.90 10.94
CA ILE A 578 -11.37 8.20 10.86
C ILE A 578 -10.22 9.20 10.93
N ASN A 579 -10.38 10.33 10.24
CA ASN A 579 -9.37 11.38 10.13
C ASN A 579 -10.07 12.73 9.95
N THR A 580 -9.36 13.82 10.24
CA THR A 580 -9.84 15.20 10.07
C THR A 580 -8.69 16.04 9.55
N VAL A 581 -8.94 16.81 8.49
CA VAL A 581 -8.01 17.82 7.99
C VAL A 581 -8.54 19.19 8.35
N ASP A 582 -7.77 19.93 9.13
CA ASP A 582 -8.07 21.26 9.68
C ASP A 582 -6.77 21.96 10.12
N PHE A 583 -6.86 23.09 10.81
CA PHE A 583 -5.69 23.82 11.32
C PHE A 583 -4.79 23.02 12.28
N ARG A 584 -5.31 21.97 12.94
CA ARG A 584 -4.55 21.13 13.89
C ARG A 584 -3.87 19.98 13.17
N ASN A 585 -4.51 19.46 12.13
CA ASN A 585 -3.97 18.42 11.28
C ASN A 585 -4.06 18.85 9.82
N ARG A 586 -2.97 19.42 9.30
CA ARG A 586 -2.96 19.92 7.93
C ARG A 586 -3.09 18.81 6.88
N GLY A 587 -2.83 17.55 7.22
CA GLY A 587 -2.84 16.46 6.25
C GLY A 587 -1.67 16.53 5.27
N ALA A 588 -1.76 15.78 4.17
CA ALA A 588 -0.74 15.70 3.13
C ALA A 588 -1.38 15.32 1.78
N VAL A 589 -0.76 15.73 0.69
CA VAL A 589 -1.28 15.50 -0.68
C VAL A 589 -0.72 14.20 -1.29
N ASP A 590 0.39 13.70 -0.78
CA ASP A 590 1.09 12.50 -1.27
C ASP A 590 0.94 11.29 -0.33
N ALA A 591 0.37 11.50 0.86
CA ALA A 591 0.05 10.47 1.83
C ALA A 591 -1.40 10.58 2.31
N SER A 592 -1.97 9.49 2.84
CA SER A 592 -3.29 9.51 3.46
C SER A 592 -3.37 10.63 4.52
N PRO A 593 -4.37 11.53 4.48
CA PRO A 593 -5.67 11.35 3.83
C PRO A 593 -5.80 11.90 2.39
N PHE A 594 -4.69 12.26 1.72
CA PHE A 594 -4.65 12.83 0.36
C PHE A 594 -5.39 14.17 0.26
N SER A 595 -5.35 14.93 1.35
CA SER A 595 -5.92 16.27 1.48
C SER A 595 -5.00 17.10 2.35
N CYS A 596 -4.76 18.36 1.97
CA CYS A 596 -3.84 19.26 2.64
C CYS A 596 -4.49 20.63 2.89
N PHE A 597 -4.45 21.09 4.14
CA PHE A 597 -4.90 22.42 4.56
C PHE A 597 -3.78 23.45 4.36
N ASP A 598 -4.08 24.47 3.56
CA ASP A 598 -3.10 25.44 3.07
C ASP A 598 -2.67 26.44 4.15
N CYS A 599 -3.59 27.17 4.77
CA CYS A 599 -3.23 28.11 5.84
C CYS A 599 -4.40 28.38 6.78
N ASP A 600 -4.06 28.65 8.05
CA ASP A 600 -4.97 29.06 9.12
C ASP A 600 -5.03 30.59 9.16
N VAL A 601 -6.21 31.17 8.96
CA VAL A 601 -6.42 32.63 8.95
C VAL A 601 -7.31 33.03 10.11
N ARG A 602 -6.77 33.84 11.03
CA ARG A 602 -7.41 34.15 12.33
C ARG A 602 -8.09 35.51 12.41
N THR A 603 -8.20 36.22 11.30
CA THR A 603 -8.77 37.57 11.24
C THR A 603 -9.56 37.76 9.94
N GLY A 604 -10.66 38.51 10.01
CA GLY A 604 -11.44 38.90 8.83
C GLY A 604 -10.90 40.13 8.11
N PRO A 605 -11.14 40.27 6.79
CA PRO A 605 -11.67 39.22 5.90
C PRO A 605 -10.62 38.12 5.70
N GLY A 606 -11.07 36.86 5.63
CA GLY A 606 -10.18 35.70 5.59
C GLY A 606 -10.59 34.65 4.57
N LYS A 607 -9.64 33.76 4.25
CA LYS A 607 -9.80 32.67 3.29
C LYS A 607 -8.99 31.46 3.75
N GLU A 608 -9.63 30.30 3.83
CA GLU A 608 -8.97 29.02 4.08
C GLU A 608 -9.25 28.03 2.96
N ARG A 609 -8.31 27.12 2.72
CA ARG A 609 -8.39 26.16 1.62
C ARG A 609 -7.84 24.79 2.01
N ILE A 610 -8.54 23.75 1.59
CA ILE A 610 -8.09 22.35 1.64
C ILE A 610 -7.98 21.84 0.21
N ASP A 611 -6.76 21.54 -0.23
CA ASP A 611 -6.47 20.91 -1.52
C ASP A 611 -6.54 19.39 -1.42
N ILE A 612 -7.06 18.74 -2.47
CA ILE A 612 -7.37 17.31 -2.44
C ILE A 612 -6.75 16.66 -3.66
N SER A 613 -5.83 15.73 -3.45
CA SER A 613 -5.14 15.01 -4.52
C SER A 613 -5.84 13.72 -4.89
N ARG A 614 -6.56 13.07 -3.95
CA ARG A 614 -7.34 11.84 -4.20
C ARG A 614 -8.52 11.70 -3.24
N TRP A 615 -9.65 11.20 -3.75
CA TRP A 615 -10.83 10.85 -2.96
C TRP A 615 -10.76 9.38 -2.49
N LEU A 616 -10.11 9.13 -1.36
CA LEU A 616 -9.88 7.77 -0.86
C LEU A 616 -11.06 7.20 -0.03
N PHE A 617 -11.72 8.05 0.75
CA PHE A 617 -12.75 7.63 1.71
C PHE A 617 -14.14 7.63 1.08
N SER A 618 -15.02 6.74 1.51
CA SER A 618 -16.39 6.66 0.98
C SER A 618 -17.25 7.87 1.32
N ARG A 619 -16.87 8.64 2.35
CA ARG A 619 -17.66 9.78 2.83
C ARG A 619 -16.78 10.82 3.49
N TYR A 620 -17.07 12.09 3.23
CA TYR A 620 -16.46 13.23 3.88
C TYR A 620 -17.54 14.19 4.39
N LYS A 621 -17.22 14.96 5.44
CA LYS A 621 -18.04 16.08 5.90
C LYS A 621 -17.22 17.36 5.86
N VAL A 622 -17.82 18.40 5.30
CA VAL A 622 -17.24 19.74 5.22
C VAL A 622 -17.92 20.62 6.27
N ILE A 623 -17.13 21.23 7.13
CA ILE A 623 -17.61 21.98 8.28
C ILE A 623 -16.84 23.30 8.35
N ALA A 624 -17.55 24.40 8.60
CA ALA A 624 -16.96 25.67 8.98
C ALA A 624 -17.35 26.01 10.42
N THR A 625 -16.39 26.48 11.23
CA THR A 625 -16.62 26.82 12.64
C THR A 625 -16.19 28.25 12.91
N ASN A 626 -17.06 29.06 13.52
CA ASN A 626 -16.69 30.36 14.05
C ASN A 626 -15.94 30.16 15.38
N TYR A 627 -14.63 30.02 15.29
CA TYR A 627 -13.76 29.66 16.41
C TYR A 627 -13.61 30.81 17.41
N SER A 628 -13.45 32.04 16.93
CA SER A 628 -13.37 33.24 17.79
C SER A 628 -14.71 33.59 18.44
N ARG A 629 -15.82 33.14 17.86
CA ARG A 629 -17.19 33.55 18.20
C ARG A 629 -17.42 35.06 18.01
N THR A 630 -16.60 35.72 17.20
CA THR A 630 -16.83 37.12 16.80
C THR A 630 -17.85 37.16 15.67
N GLY A 631 -18.75 38.14 15.72
CA GLY A 631 -19.71 38.38 14.64
C GLY A 631 -20.84 37.35 14.54
N MET A 632 -21.58 37.41 13.43
CA MET A 632 -22.65 36.45 13.12
C MET A 632 -22.42 35.87 11.73
N MET A 633 -22.52 34.54 11.61
CA MET A 633 -22.55 33.89 10.30
C MET A 633 -23.85 34.25 9.58
N THR A 634 -23.73 34.83 8.40
CA THR A 634 -24.83 35.24 7.51
C THR A 634 -24.52 34.83 6.08
N SER A 635 -25.52 34.81 5.20
CA SER A 635 -25.34 34.50 3.78
C SER A 635 -24.37 35.43 3.05
N GLU A 636 -24.24 36.65 3.56
CA GLU A 636 -23.38 37.71 3.07
C GLU A 636 -21.95 37.59 3.63
N SER A 637 -21.82 37.17 4.89
CA SER A 637 -20.52 37.16 5.60
C SER A 637 -19.71 35.88 5.44
N LEU A 638 -20.31 34.78 4.98
CA LEU A 638 -19.64 33.48 4.87
C LEU A 638 -20.07 32.69 3.63
N ARG A 639 -19.09 32.26 2.83
CA ARG A 639 -19.30 31.40 1.66
C ARG A 639 -18.28 30.27 1.60
N CYS A 640 -18.70 29.11 1.11
CA CYS A 640 -17.84 27.97 0.85
C CYS A 640 -17.92 27.58 -0.63
N GLN A 641 -16.78 27.32 -1.22
CA GLN A 641 -16.66 26.80 -2.57
C GLN A 641 -16.09 25.39 -2.52
N ILE A 642 -16.73 24.48 -3.25
CA ILE A 642 -16.28 23.09 -3.43
C ILE A 642 -16.02 22.89 -4.92
N VAL A 643 -14.80 22.47 -5.26
CA VAL A 643 -14.39 22.15 -6.63
C VAL A 643 -13.99 20.68 -6.71
N ILE A 644 -14.57 19.96 -7.66
CA ILE A 644 -14.33 18.54 -7.92
C ILE A 644 -14.13 18.37 -9.43
N GLY A 645 -12.90 18.11 -9.86
CA GLY A 645 -12.55 18.05 -11.29
C GLY A 645 -12.96 19.35 -11.98
N ALA A 646 -13.84 19.27 -12.98
CA ALA A 646 -14.37 20.46 -13.66
C ALA A 646 -15.61 21.07 -12.97
N GLU A 647 -16.22 20.37 -12.02
CA GLU A 647 -17.43 20.82 -11.34
C GLU A 647 -17.09 21.81 -10.24
N ARG A 648 -17.89 22.88 -10.16
CA ARG A 648 -17.75 23.92 -9.16
C ARG A 648 -19.10 24.20 -8.52
N MET A 649 -19.12 24.17 -7.19
CA MET A 649 -20.27 24.51 -6.38
C MET A 649 -19.89 25.63 -5.42
N GLN A 650 -20.73 26.66 -5.34
CA GLN A 650 -20.61 27.74 -4.37
C GLN A 650 -21.84 27.70 -3.46
N LEU A 651 -21.59 27.67 -2.15
CA LEU A 651 -22.57 27.59 -1.09
C LEU A 651 -22.45 28.83 -0.22
N HIS A 652 -23.58 29.39 0.16
CA HIS A 652 -23.67 30.49 1.11
C HIS A 652 -24.22 29.97 2.43
N PHE A 653 -23.81 30.58 3.54
CA PHE A 653 -24.38 30.23 4.83
C PHE A 653 -25.91 30.39 4.80
N PRO A 654 -26.71 29.38 5.21
CA PRO A 654 -28.16 29.42 5.05
C PRO A 654 -28.81 30.54 5.88
N SER A 655 -29.61 31.40 5.23
CA SER A 655 -30.31 32.51 5.90
C SER A 655 -31.26 32.09 7.03
N LYS A 656 -31.67 30.82 7.07
CA LYS A 656 -32.49 30.23 8.14
C LYS A 656 -31.70 29.88 9.41
N LEU A 657 -30.38 29.83 9.34
CA LEU A 657 -29.48 29.49 10.45
C LEU A 657 -28.82 30.75 11.08
N SER A 658 -29.11 31.94 10.53
CA SER A 658 -28.54 33.21 10.98
C SER A 658 -28.84 33.49 12.46
N GLY A 659 -27.78 33.74 13.24
CA GLY A 659 -27.87 34.39 14.56
C GLY A 659 -27.56 33.56 15.80
N THR A 660 -27.34 32.24 15.71
CA THR A 660 -26.94 31.44 16.90
C THR A 660 -25.99 30.27 16.63
N SER A 661 -25.83 29.83 15.38
CA SER A 661 -24.91 28.73 15.10
C SER A 661 -23.46 29.20 15.18
N ILE A 662 -22.63 28.42 15.86
CA ILE A 662 -21.15 28.55 15.84
C ILE A 662 -20.53 27.63 14.80
N GLU A 663 -21.30 26.70 14.25
CA GLU A 663 -20.85 25.70 13.29
C GLU A 663 -21.79 25.66 12.08
N TRP A 664 -21.23 25.49 10.90
CA TRP A 664 -21.94 25.28 9.64
C TRP A 664 -21.51 23.94 9.05
N HIS A 665 -22.38 22.94 9.11
CA HIS A 665 -22.22 21.73 8.32
C HIS A 665 -22.54 22.06 6.86
N ILE A 666 -21.51 22.35 6.07
CA ILE A 666 -21.66 22.86 4.70
C ILE A 666 -22.23 21.77 3.78
N ALA A 667 -21.57 20.61 3.78
CA ALA A 667 -21.91 19.51 2.88
C ALA A 667 -21.39 18.17 3.39
N GLU A 668 -22.03 17.10 2.93
CA GLU A 668 -21.51 15.75 2.96
C GLU A 668 -21.09 15.36 1.54
N LEU A 669 -19.84 14.91 1.37
CA LEU A 669 -19.36 14.37 0.10
C LEU A 669 -19.44 12.86 0.17
N VAL A 670 -20.27 12.25 -0.68
CA VAL A 670 -20.35 10.79 -0.77
C VAL A 670 -19.54 10.36 -1.99
N VAL A 671 -18.50 9.56 -1.76
CA VAL A 671 -17.62 9.10 -2.83
C VAL A 671 -18.10 7.76 -3.32
N CYS A 672 -18.78 7.80 -4.45
CA CYS A 672 -19.11 6.62 -5.22
C CYS A 672 -18.05 6.52 -6.33
N ASN A 673 -17.24 5.47 -6.26
CA ASN A 673 -16.33 5.12 -7.34
C ASN A 673 -15.24 6.15 -7.65
N GLY A 674 -14.67 6.75 -6.60
CA GLY A 674 -13.63 7.78 -6.71
C GLY A 674 -14.14 9.16 -7.11
N ILE A 675 -15.43 9.29 -7.44
CA ILE A 675 -16.07 10.56 -7.75
C ILE A 675 -16.93 10.99 -6.55
N PRO A 676 -16.62 12.11 -5.89
CA PRO A 676 -17.46 12.65 -4.83
C PRO A 676 -18.72 13.28 -5.43
N THR A 677 -19.86 13.01 -4.82
CA THR A 677 -21.10 13.77 -5.05
C THR A 677 -21.36 14.64 -3.84
N VAL A 678 -21.61 15.94 -4.07
CA VAL A 678 -21.89 16.90 -3.00
C VAL A 678 -23.37 16.81 -2.58
N LYS A 679 -23.61 16.56 -1.31
CA LYS A 679 -24.92 16.69 -0.67
C LYS A 679 -24.88 17.86 0.31
N VAL A 680 -25.50 18.98 -0.07
CA VAL A 680 -25.66 20.16 0.80
C VAL A 680 -26.54 19.79 1.99
N LEU A 681 -26.15 20.21 3.20
CA LEU A 681 -26.80 19.86 4.46
C LEU A 681 -27.69 20.99 5.00
#